data_AF-A0ABD1F0G9-F1
#
_entry.id   AF-A0ABD1F0G9-F1
#
_cell.length_a   1.000
_cell.length_b   1.000
_cell.length_c   1.000
_cell.angle_alpha   90.00
_cell.angle_beta   90.00
_cell.angle_gamma   90.00
#
_symmetry.space_group_name_H-M   'P 1'
#
loop_
_entity.id
_entity.type
_entity.pdbx_description
1 polymer ?
#
loop_
_entity_poly.entity_id
_entity_poly.type
_entity_poly.pdbx_seq_one_letter_code
_entity_poly.pdbx_strand_id
1 'polypeptide(L)'
;MKINNNLSNKISSVTQGLGELQFEEEDEEFYNSKELPDFACKYCGIHEPNCVVMCNICKKWFCNGRGNTSGSHIINHLVRAKHKEVTLHKDGPLGETILECYSCGVRNVFVLGFIPAKADSVVVLLCRQPCAAQNSLKDMNWDQDQWKPLIADRCFLTWLVKIPSEQEQLRARQISAQQINKLEELWKENVDATFQDLEKPGVHEEPQQVLLRYEDGYQYQNIFGPLVKLEADYDKRLKESQTQENIEVRWDVGLNKKTIAYFTLAKTDGDMKLMHGDELRLRYVGEVHKSWSGVGHVIKIPDNYGEDIGIELKNGSGAPTECTSNFVVDFIWKSSSFDRMQLALRKFAVDDASVSAYIYHRLLGHEVEEVLFRCHLPKHFSAPNLPDLNRSQVYAVKHALQRPLSLIQGPPGTGKTVTSATIVYQLVKQNGGPVLVCAPSNTAVDQLTEKIHKTDLKVVRLCAKSREAIDSPVSFLALHNQIRKMEANTELQKLQQLKDETGELSSVDEKRYRMLKKSAEKELLEAADVICCTCVGAGDPRLIRLKFHSILIDESMQATEPECMVPVVLGVKQLILVGDHCQLGPVVMCKKAARAGLSQSLFERLVVLGIRPFRLEVQYRMHPELSRFPSDFFYEGSLQNGVSAEERKLVKIDFPWPIPERPMFFLLTQGQEEIAGSGTSYLNRTEASNVEKIATRFLRAGIKPEQIGVITPYEGQRAYLVQYMQYHGSLHSKLYQEIEIASVDAFQGREKDIIIMSCVRSNEHQGIGFLNDPRRLNVALTRAKYGIIIVGNPKVLSKQPLWNHLLSFYKEQKVLVEGPLTNMKESLIQFAKPKKLTNSDNPGGHFMSTSMFDAREAMVPGSVYDRTSNAMNGAGPFGNLGSSFQPNRPMQMDMFGRTHDPIGYIGPERTQAGLNLPVPVGMFMNMAHIPPRFYNQHQQAMQARQQQQNPRGQNRRPPQRQKGKNLSQDQTQPFSQSLQLTQGGMSQPGLSQPGFSLSQPGLSQAELSQDLYMTEYQSQMDGLLSQDSTYQGDRSAFYQPSAQFSQPY
;
A
#
# COMPACT_ATOMS: atom_id res chain seq x y z
N MET A 1 53.52 -46.35 -49.32
CA MET A 1 52.98 -45.10 -49.89
C MET A 1 51.71 -45.38 -50.74
N LYS A 2 50.55 -45.63 -50.13
CA LYS A 2 49.25 -45.76 -50.85
C LYS A 2 48.03 -45.30 -50.02
N ILE A 3 48.22 -44.33 -49.11
CA ILE A 3 47.13 -43.81 -48.24
C ILE A 3 46.95 -42.30 -48.41
N ASN A 4 48.03 -41.50 -48.48
CA ASN A 4 47.92 -40.03 -48.53
C ASN A 4 47.23 -39.47 -49.80
N ASN A 5 47.36 -40.13 -50.96
CA ASN A 5 46.79 -39.60 -52.22
C ASN A 5 45.24 -39.61 -52.27
N ASN A 6 44.57 -40.40 -51.42
CA ASN A 6 43.10 -40.38 -51.33
C ASN A 6 42.57 -39.25 -50.45
N LEU A 7 43.43 -38.58 -49.67
CA LEU A 7 43.04 -37.39 -48.90
C LEU A 7 43.22 -36.12 -49.74
N SER A 8 44.33 -36.00 -50.48
CA SER A 8 44.57 -34.87 -51.39
C SER A 8 43.48 -34.76 -52.46
N ASN A 9 43.07 -35.87 -53.09
CA ASN A 9 42.08 -35.85 -54.16
C ASN A 9 40.65 -35.54 -53.66
N LYS A 10 40.35 -35.85 -52.39
CA LYS A 10 39.09 -35.44 -51.76
C LYS A 10 39.08 -33.97 -51.34
N ILE A 11 40.23 -33.43 -50.93
CA ILE A 11 40.38 -32.00 -50.67
C ILE A 11 40.23 -31.23 -52.00
N SER A 12 40.94 -31.63 -53.06
CA SER A 12 40.86 -30.93 -54.35
C SER A 12 39.46 -30.96 -54.98
N SER A 13 38.70 -32.05 -54.85
CA SER A 13 37.30 -32.07 -55.33
C SER A 13 36.39 -31.13 -54.53
N VAL A 14 36.65 -30.93 -53.24
CA VAL A 14 35.92 -29.95 -52.40
C VAL A 14 36.36 -28.52 -52.72
N THR A 15 37.65 -28.29 -53.01
CA THR A 15 38.15 -26.97 -53.43
C THR A 15 37.65 -26.58 -54.83
N GLN A 16 37.54 -27.52 -55.77
CA GLN A 16 36.92 -27.26 -57.08
C GLN A 16 35.40 -27.04 -56.97
N GLY A 17 34.70 -27.81 -56.13
CA GLY A 17 33.28 -27.57 -55.82
C GLY A 17 32.99 -26.25 -55.08
N LEU A 18 34.03 -25.56 -54.58
CA LEU A 18 33.96 -24.20 -54.04
C LEU A 18 34.44 -23.12 -55.03
N GLY A 19 34.93 -23.52 -56.21
CA GLY A 19 35.45 -22.63 -57.26
C GLY A 19 34.49 -22.40 -58.44
N GLU A 20 33.43 -23.20 -58.55
CA GLU A 20 32.41 -23.11 -59.62
C GLU A 20 31.06 -22.54 -59.12
N LEU A 21 31.07 -21.80 -58.00
CA LEU A 21 30.00 -20.86 -57.68
C LEU A 21 30.32 -19.53 -58.36
N GLN A 22 29.90 -19.39 -59.62
CA GLN A 22 29.82 -18.10 -60.27
C GLN A 22 28.80 -17.24 -59.51
N PHE A 23 29.27 -16.15 -58.91
CA PHE A 23 28.41 -15.04 -58.55
C PHE A 23 28.07 -14.33 -59.87
N GLU A 24 26.88 -14.61 -60.41
CA GLU A 24 26.30 -13.76 -61.45
C GLU A 24 25.93 -12.44 -60.78
N GLU A 25 26.54 -11.34 -61.25
CA GLU A 25 26.38 -9.99 -60.69
C GLU A 25 25.01 -9.38 -61.13
N GLU A 26 23.91 -10.03 -60.75
CA GLU A 26 22.55 -9.53 -60.94
C GLU A 26 22.07 -8.72 -59.71
N ASP A 27 22.23 -7.40 -59.79
CA ASP A 27 21.48 -6.38 -59.04
C ASP A 27 21.50 -6.40 -57.50
N GLU A 28 22.69 -6.44 -56.86
CA GLU A 28 22.84 -6.09 -55.42
C GLU A 28 22.60 -4.58 -55.09
N GLU A 29 22.04 -3.78 -56.00
CA GLU A 29 21.76 -2.34 -55.81
C GLU A 29 20.29 -1.96 -55.51
N PHE A 30 19.40 -2.88 -55.09
CA PHE A 30 18.00 -2.50 -54.76
C PHE A 30 17.30 -3.12 -53.54
N TYR A 31 18.03 -3.74 -52.59
CA TYR A 31 17.43 -4.41 -51.41
C TYR A 31 17.70 -3.79 -50.03
N ASN A 32 18.06 -2.50 -49.97
CA ASN A 32 17.90 -1.70 -48.74
C ASN A 32 16.62 -0.85 -48.77
N SER A 33 16.02 -0.66 -47.59
CA SER A 33 14.82 0.20 -47.36
C SER A 33 13.64 0.01 -48.32
N LYS A 34 12.96 -1.14 -48.23
CA LYS A 34 11.48 -1.04 -48.14
C LYS A 34 11.15 -0.50 -46.77
N GLU A 35 10.84 0.78 -46.69
CA GLU A 35 10.35 1.40 -45.46
C GLU A 35 9.10 0.64 -44.99
N LEU A 36 9.05 0.31 -43.70
CA LEU A 36 7.84 -0.26 -43.10
C LEU A 36 6.75 0.82 -43.14
N PRO A 37 5.48 0.49 -43.47
CA PRO A 37 4.39 1.46 -43.48
C PRO A 37 4.32 2.23 -42.16
N ASP A 38 3.89 3.49 -42.18
CA ASP A 38 3.87 4.35 -40.98
C ASP A 38 3.12 3.72 -39.80
N PHE A 39 2.07 2.96 -40.12
CA PHE A 39 1.22 2.21 -39.19
C PHE A 39 1.80 0.89 -38.68
N ALA A 40 3.04 0.55 -39.05
CA ALA A 40 3.74 -0.61 -38.53
C ALA A 40 4.05 -0.46 -37.03
N CYS A 41 3.88 -1.55 -36.28
CA CYS A 41 4.12 -1.61 -34.85
C CYS A 41 5.57 -1.22 -34.52
N LYS A 42 5.78 -0.06 -33.87
CA LYS A 42 7.12 0.50 -33.61
C LYS A 42 7.99 -0.34 -32.65
N TYR A 43 7.42 -1.38 -32.03
CA TYR A 43 8.22 -2.50 -31.51
C TYR A 43 8.59 -3.48 -32.64
N CYS A 44 7.67 -4.39 -32.99
CA CYS A 44 7.97 -5.64 -33.71
C CYS A 44 7.87 -5.59 -35.25
N GLY A 45 7.37 -4.50 -35.83
CA GLY A 45 7.21 -4.32 -37.28
C GLY A 45 5.95 -4.90 -37.91
N ILE A 46 5.05 -5.54 -37.15
CA ILE A 46 3.75 -6.03 -37.65
C ILE A 46 2.89 -4.86 -38.16
N HIS A 47 2.35 -5.01 -39.36
CA HIS A 47 1.67 -3.96 -40.12
C HIS A 47 0.41 -4.47 -40.86
N GLU A 48 -0.33 -5.44 -40.29
CA GLU A 48 -1.67 -5.77 -40.81
C GLU A 48 -2.70 -4.75 -40.27
N PRO A 49 -3.47 -4.04 -41.14
CA PRO A 49 -4.46 -3.03 -40.73
C PRO A 49 -5.42 -3.44 -39.61
N ASN A 50 -5.93 -4.68 -39.62
CA ASN A 50 -6.88 -5.15 -38.61
C ASN A 50 -6.26 -5.37 -37.22
N CYS A 51 -4.93 -5.43 -37.14
CA CYS A 51 -4.18 -5.82 -35.96
C CYS A 51 -3.44 -4.66 -35.29
N VAL A 52 -3.46 -3.46 -35.87
CA VAL A 52 -2.71 -2.28 -35.39
C VAL A 52 -3.63 -1.18 -34.87
N VAL A 53 -3.11 -0.42 -33.91
CA VAL A 53 -3.80 0.65 -33.19
C VAL A 53 -2.85 1.83 -33.03
N MET A 54 -3.32 3.05 -33.28
CA MET A 54 -2.55 4.27 -33.03
C MET A 54 -2.72 4.71 -31.59
N CYS A 55 -1.63 5.04 -30.90
CA CYS A 55 -1.71 5.80 -29.65
C CYS A 55 -1.83 7.30 -29.96
N ASN A 56 -2.90 7.95 -29.49
CA ASN A 56 -3.22 9.33 -29.88
C ASN A 56 -2.25 10.37 -29.30
N ILE A 57 -1.50 10.04 -28.25
CA ILE A 57 -0.61 10.98 -27.55
C ILE A 57 0.76 11.04 -28.24
N CYS A 58 1.43 9.90 -28.42
CA CYS A 58 2.74 9.85 -29.09
C CYS A 58 2.69 9.62 -30.62
N LYS A 59 1.50 9.46 -31.20
CA LYS A 59 1.25 9.17 -32.63
C LYS A 59 1.94 7.91 -33.18
N LYS A 60 2.46 7.03 -32.30
CA LYS A 60 3.08 5.75 -32.67
C LYS A 60 2.01 4.64 -32.74
N TRP A 61 2.22 3.72 -33.67
CA TRP A 61 1.35 2.55 -33.89
C TRP A 61 1.91 1.29 -33.21
N PHE A 62 1.01 0.46 -32.68
CA PHE A 62 1.34 -0.80 -32.01
C PHE A 62 0.31 -1.88 -32.33
N CYS A 63 0.73 -3.15 -32.39
CA CYS A 63 -0.17 -4.25 -32.69
C CYS A 63 -0.82 -4.87 -31.44
N ASN A 64 -1.94 -5.58 -31.63
CA ASN A 64 -2.59 -6.39 -30.60
C ASN A 64 -1.98 -7.81 -30.43
N GLY A 65 -0.89 -8.13 -31.14
CA GLY A 65 -0.06 -9.32 -30.88
C GLY A 65 0.73 -9.23 -29.57
N ARG A 66 1.01 -10.38 -28.94
CA ARG A 66 1.72 -10.47 -27.64
C ARG A 66 3.22 -10.70 -27.80
N GLY A 67 3.65 -11.40 -28.86
CA GLY A 67 5.04 -11.80 -29.06
C GLY A 67 5.62 -12.48 -27.82
N ASN A 68 6.86 -12.16 -27.47
CA ASN A 68 7.55 -12.69 -26.27
C ASN A 68 7.21 -11.90 -24.99
N THR A 69 5.98 -11.39 -24.85
CA THR A 69 5.57 -10.54 -23.71
C THR A 69 4.21 -10.94 -23.11
N SER A 70 3.97 -10.53 -21.86
CA SER A 70 2.81 -10.98 -21.06
C SER A 70 1.46 -10.29 -21.36
N GLY A 71 1.37 -9.56 -22.48
CA GLY A 71 0.20 -8.77 -22.93
C GLY A 71 0.46 -8.27 -24.35
N SER A 72 -0.48 -7.61 -25.00
CA SER A 72 -0.23 -7.13 -26.37
C SER A 72 0.64 -5.88 -26.42
N HIS A 73 1.35 -5.67 -27.53
CA HIS A 73 2.27 -4.55 -27.68
C HIS A 73 1.62 -3.18 -27.44
N ILE A 74 0.39 -2.97 -27.93
CA ILE A 74 -0.36 -1.73 -27.63
C ILE A 74 -0.63 -1.56 -26.13
N ILE A 75 -1.13 -2.59 -25.42
CA ILE A 75 -1.40 -2.48 -23.98
C ILE A 75 -0.11 -2.30 -23.19
N ASN A 76 0.96 -3.00 -23.56
CA ASN A 76 2.28 -2.87 -22.94
C ASN A 76 2.85 -1.44 -23.11
N HIS A 77 2.65 -0.79 -24.27
CA HIS A 77 2.99 0.61 -24.48
C HIS A 77 2.12 1.56 -23.63
N LEU A 78 0.79 1.47 -23.74
CA LEU A 78 -0.14 2.37 -23.04
C LEU A 78 0.11 2.40 -21.53
N VAL A 79 0.36 1.24 -20.91
CA VAL A 79 0.66 1.12 -19.48
C VAL A 79 2.01 1.74 -19.09
N ARG A 80 2.99 1.80 -20.00
CA ARG A 80 4.36 2.29 -19.72
C ARG A 80 4.53 3.78 -19.94
N ALA A 81 4.00 4.26 -21.04
CA ALA A 81 3.94 5.68 -21.37
C ALA A 81 2.79 6.40 -20.65
N LYS A 82 1.96 5.66 -19.88
CA LYS A 82 0.74 6.14 -19.18
C LYS A 82 -0.31 6.76 -20.11
N HIS A 83 -0.27 6.40 -21.39
CA HIS A 83 -1.21 6.83 -22.41
C HIS A 83 -2.55 6.10 -22.27
N LYS A 84 -3.65 6.79 -22.57
CA LYS A 84 -5.02 6.30 -22.33
C LYS A 84 -5.93 6.29 -23.57
N GLU A 85 -5.53 6.97 -24.63
CA GLU A 85 -6.34 7.20 -25.84
C GLU A 85 -5.77 6.50 -27.08
N VAL A 86 -6.68 5.99 -27.92
CA VAL A 86 -6.32 5.31 -29.17
C VAL A 86 -7.30 5.60 -30.31
N THR A 87 -6.83 5.40 -31.54
CA THR A 87 -7.63 5.39 -32.77
C THR A 87 -7.38 4.09 -33.54
N LEU A 88 -8.44 3.51 -34.10
CA LEU A 88 -8.37 2.32 -34.96
C LEU A 88 -7.87 2.66 -36.38
N HIS A 89 -7.35 1.68 -37.11
CA HIS A 89 -6.93 1.89 -38.50
C HIS A 89 -8.12 2.09 -39.45
N LYS A 90 -7.99 2.98 -40.44
CA LYS A 90 -9.01 3.26 -41.46
C LYS A 90 -9.56 2.03 -42.19
N ASP A 91 -8.71 1.03 -42.41
CA ASP A 91 -9.06 -0.25 -43.06
C ASP A 91 -9.32 -1.38 -42.04
N GLY A 92 -9.56 -1.03 -40.78
CA GLY A 92 -9.90 -1.94 -39.68
C GLY A 92 -11.42 -2.18 -39.53
N PRO A 93 -11.84 -3.06 -38.60
CA PRO A 93 -13.24 -3.53 -38.52
C PRO A 93 -14.31 -2.46 -38.28
N LEU A 94 -13.94 -1.29 -37.74
CA LEU A 94 -14.83 -0.14 -37.47
C LEU A 94 -14.32 1.16 -38.13
N GLY A 95 -13.43 1.06 -39.12
CA GLY A 95 -12.78 2.22 -39.74
C GLY A 95 -11.94 3.06 -38.79
N GLU A 96 -11.65 4.30 -39.19
CA GLU A 96 -10.84 5.25 -38.41
C GLU A 96 -11.68 5.89 -37.28
N THR A 97 -11.90 5.09 -36.24
CA THR A 97 -12.72 5.46 -35.07
C THR A 97 -11.85 5.68 -33.84
N ILE A 98 -12.04 6.82 -33.16
CA ILE A 98 -11.50 7.09 -31.81
C ILE A 98 -12.37 6.33 -30.79
N LEU A 99 -11.75 5.59 -29.88
CA LEU A 99 -12.51 4.84 -28.87
C LEU A 99 -12.92 5.74 -27.71
N GLU A 100 -14.22 6.08 -27.63
CA GLU A 100 -14.78 6.95 -26.59
C GLU A 100 -16.15 6.49 -26.06
N CYS A 101 -16.53 6.99 -24.89
CA CYS A 101 -17.79 6.64 -24.22
C CYS A 101 -18.98 7.38 -24.84
N TYR A 102 -19.97 6.63 -25.35
CA TYR A 102 -21.19 7.19 -25.95
C TYR A 102 -21.96 8.14 -25.01
N SER A 103 -21.87 7.93 -23.70
CA SER A 103 -22.58 8.72 -22.68
C SER A 103 -21.82 9.96 -22.17
N CYS A 104 -20.50 10.06 -22.34
CA CYS A 104 -19.71 11.12 -21.70
C CYS A 104 -18.39 11.51 -22.41
N GLY A 105 -18.13 11.02 -23.63
CA GLY A 105 -16.94 11.37 -24.42
C GLY A 105 -15.59 10.87 -23.88
N VAL A 106 -15.55 10.20 -22.72
CA VAL A 106 -14.30 9.73 -22.10
C VAL A 106 -13.59 8.70 -23.00
N ARG A 107 -12.35 9.04 -23.40
CA ARG A 107 -11.52 8.29 -24.37
C ARG A 107 -10.62 7.20 -23.77
N ASN A 108 -10.80 6.93 -22.48
CA ASN A 108 -9.88 6.11 -21.69
C ASN A 108 -10.18 4.62 -21.85
N VAL A 109 -9.38 3.92 -22.66
CA VAL A 109 -9.58 2.49 -23.01
C VAL A 109 -9.58 1.53 -21.81
N PHE A 110 -8.97 1.92 -20.68
CA PHE A 110 -8.98 1.11 -19.45
C PHE A 110 -10.29 1.26 -18.64
N VAL A 111 -11.11 2.27 -18.93
CA VAL A 111 -12.44 2.48 -18.33
C VAL A 111 -13.56 2.03 -19.28
N LEU A 112 -13.29 2.01 -20.58
CA LEU A 112 -14.27 1.61 -21.59
C LEU A 112 -14.55 0.10 -21.58
N GLY A 113 -15.82 -0.21 -21.72
CA GLY A 113 -16.33 -1.53 -22.03
C GLY A 113 -17.57 -1.42 -22.91
N PHE A 114 -18.18 -2.55 -23.21
CA PHE A 114 -19.33 -2.62 -24.09
C PHE A 114 -20.50 -3.36 -23.43
N ILE A 115 -21.72 -2.97 -23.82
CA ILE A 115 -22.94 -3.75 -23.57
C ILE A 115 -23.48 -4.23 -24.93
N PRO A 116 -23.77 -5.54 -25.10
CA PRO A 116 -24.43 -6.05 -26.30
C PRO A 116 -25.91 -5.67 -26.30
N ALA A 117 -26.43 -5.15 -27.40
CA ALA A 117 -27.86 -4.94 -27.57
C ALA A 117 -28.61 -6.28 -27.70
N LYS A 118 -29.86 -6.35 -27.23
CA LYS A 118 -30.69 -7.58 -27.25
C LYS A 118 -31.38 -7.86 -28.61
N ALA A 119 -31.32 -6.92 -29.56
CA ALA A 119 -32.11 -6.96 -30.80
C ALA A 119 -31.28 -6.91 -32.10
N ASP A 120 -30.15 -6.19 -32.12
CA ASP A 120 -29.33 -5.95 -33.32
C ASP A 120 -27.83 -6.10 -33.00
N SER A 121 -27.00 -6.21 -34.05
CA SER A 121 -25.53 -6.26 -33.95
C SER A 121 -24.87 -4.93 -33.55
N VAL A 122 -25.59 -4.06 -32.85
CA VAL A 122 -25.12 -2.76 -32.36
C VAL A 122 -24.46 -2.96 -30.99
N VAL A 123 -23.27 -2.38 -30.83
CA VAL A 123 -22.45 -2.46 -29.62
C VAL A 123 -22.20 -1.05 -29.10
N VAL A 124 -22.65 -0.75 -27.88
CA VAL A 124 -22.49 0.59 -27.28
C VAL A 124 -21.30 0.61 -26.34
N LEU A 125 -20.38 1.57 -26.55
CA LEU A 125 -19.23 1.79 -25.68
C LEU A 125 -19.61 2.68 -24.50
N LEU A 126 -19.41 2.16 -23.28
CA LEU A 126 -19.71 2.87 -22.02
C LEU A 126 -18.58 2.71 -21.01
N CYS A 127 -18.31 3.79 -20.28
CA CYS A 127 -17.48 3.76 -19.09
C CYS A 127 -18.07 2.83 -18.03
N ARG A 128 -17.22 1.96 -17.48
CA ARG A 128 -17.44 1.10 -16.31
C ARG A 128 -18.27 1.74 -15.20
N GLN A 129 -17.93 2.98 -14.86
CA GLN A 129 -18.54 3.85 -13.88
C GLN A 129 -18.32 5.31 -14.34
N PRO A 130 -19.26 6.23 -14.10
CA PRO A 130 -20.62 5.98 -13.61
C PRO A 130 -21.54 5.41 -14.70
N CYS A 131 -21.26 5.64 -16.00
CA CYS A 131 -22.19 5.45 -17.11
C CYS A 131 -22.87 4.08 -17.12
N ALA A 132 -22.13 2.97 -17.11
CA ALA A 132 -22.70 1.62 -17.13
C ALA A 132 -23.46 1.20 -15.83
N ALA A 133 -23.59 2.10 -14.85
CA ALA A 133 -24.33 1.91 -13.61
C ALA A 133 -25.37 3.01 -13.31
N GLN A 134 -25.56 3.97 -14.23
CA GLN A 134 -26.60 4.99 -14.07
C GLN A 134 -28.00 4.39 -14.31
N ASN A 135 -28.93 4.63 -13.37
CA ASN A 135 -30.30 4.13 -13.46
C ASN A 135 -31.07 4.63 -14.69
N SER A 136 -30.66 5.73 -15.32
CA SER A 136 -31.24 6.29 -16.54
C SER A 136 -31.13 5.39 -17.77
N LEU A 137 -30.23 4.38 -17.77
CA LEU A 137 -30.12 3.42 -18.87
C LEU A 137 -31.27 2.38 -18.90
N LYS A 138 -32.11 2.34 -17.86
CA LYS A 138 -33.27 1.43 -17.79
C LYS A 138 -34.28 1.69 -18.91
N ASP A 139 -34.45 2.94 -19.31
CA ASP A 139 -35.38 3.34 -20.37
C ASP A 139 -34.94 2.89 -21.77
N MET A 140 -33.68 2.44 -21.93
CA MET A 140 -33.13 1.90 -23.19
C MET A 140 -32.96 0.37 -23.21
N ASN A 141 -33.53 -0.37 -22.23
CA ASN A 141 -33.45 -1.84 -22.12
C ASN A 141 -32.02 -2.43 -22.02
N TRP A 142 -31.00 -1.64 -21.68
CA TRP A 142 -29.63 -2.10 -21.55
C TRP A 142 -29.38 -2.80 -20.21
N ASP A 143 -28.59 -3.88 -20.26
CA ASP A 143 -28.43 -4.82 -19.15
C ASP A 143 -27.06 -4.64 -18.48
N GLN A 144 -27.04 -4.04 -17.29
CA GLN A 144 -25.82 -3.69 -16.55
C GLN A 144 -24.91 -4.91 -16.27
N ASP A 145 -25.50 -6.09 -16.02
CA ASP A 145 -24.74 -7.30 -15.73
C ASP A 145 -24.06 -7.89 -16.98
N GLN A 146 -24.39 -7.37 -18.18
CA GLN A 146 -23.76 -7.77 -19.45
C GLN A 146 -22.59 -6.88 -19.87
N TRP A 147 -22.27 -5.80 -19.13
CA TRP A 147 -21.10 -4.95 -19.42
C TRP A 147 -19.79 -5.73 -19.30
N LYS A 148 -18.94 -5.63 -20.33
CA LYS A 148 -17.61 -6.28 -20.42
C LYS A 148 -16.54 -5.28 -20.83
N PRO A 149 -15.32 -5.31 -20.26
CA PRO A 149 -14.25 -4.36 -20.62
C PRO A 149 -13.76 -4.56 -22.05
N LEU A 150 -13.26 -3.49 -22.71
CA LEU A 150 -12.65 -3.58 -24.04
C LEU A 150 -11.27 -4.25 -24.05
N ILE A 151 -10.65 -4.37 -22.88
CA ILE A 151 -9.36 -5.03 -22.67
C ILE A 151 -9.59 -6.28 -21.82
N ALA A 152 -9.28 -7.44 -22.39
CA ALA A 152 -9.30 -8.74 -21.71
C ALA A 152 -7.92 -9.38 -21.81
N ASP A 153 -7.44 -10.00 -20.73
CA ASP A 153 -6.13 -10.68 -20.66
C ASP A 153 -4.95 -9.88 -21.22
N ARG A 154 -4.95 -8.56 -20.95
CA ARG A 154 -3.98 -7.56 -21.44
C ARG A 154 -3.88 -7.44 -22.97
N CYS A 155 -4.96 -7.66 -23.69
CA CYS A 155 -5.11 -7.33 -25.12
C CYS A 155 -6.51 -6.74 -25.39
N PHE A 156 -6.68 -6.02 -26.51
CA PHE A 156 -8.01 -5.64 -26.96
C PHE A 156 -8.79 -6.88 -27.43
N LEU A 157 -10.12 -6.82 -27.33
CA LEU A 157 -11.01 -7.87 -27.81
C LEU A 157 -10.79 -8.15 -29.31
N THR A 158 -10.78 -9.43 -29.69
CA THR A 158 -10.42 -9.91 -31.04
C THR A 158 -11.36 -9.44 -32.16
N TRP A 159 -12.61 -9.07 -31.84
CA TRP A 159 -13.56 -8.48 -32.78
C TRP A 159 -13.33 -6.98 -33.01
N LEU A 160 -12.68 -6.29 -32.07
CA LEU A 160 -12.36 -4.86 -32.14
C LEU A 160 -11.00 -4.64 -32.81
N VAL A 161 -10.01 -5.44 -32.40
CA VAL A 161 -8.66 -5.47 -32.99
C VAL A 161 -8.20 -6.92 -33.06
N LYS A 162 -7.95 -7.43 -34.26
CA LYS A 162 -7.51 -8.81 -34.46
C LYS A 162 -6.15 -9.04 -33.79
N ILE A 163 -5.85 -10.30 -33.47
CA ILE A 163 -4.52 -10.73 -33.03
C ILE A 163 -3.81 -11.31 -34.26
N PRO A 164 -2.57 -10.86 -34.59
CA PRO A 164 -1.82 -11.37 -35.73
C PRO A 164 -1.59 -12.88 -35.63
N SER A 165 -1.50 -13.57 -36.77
CA SER A 165 -1.26 -15.02 -36.79
C SER A 165 0.09 -15.38 -36.15
N GLU A 166 0.22 -16.63 -35.70
CA GLU A 166 1.50 -17.12 -35.14
C GLU A 166 2.64 -17.03 -36.15
N GLN A 167 2.36 -17.25 -37.45
CA GLN A 167 3.36 -17.13 -38.51
C GLN A 167 3.88 -15.69 -38.67
N GLU A 168 3.00 -14.69 -38.51
CA GLU A 168 3.40 -13.28 -38.53
C GLU A 168 4.13 -12.88 -37.25
N GLN A 169 3.69 -13.36 -36.08
CA GLN A 169 4.38 -13.10 -34.81
C GLN A 169 5.76 -13.77 -34.74
N LEU A 170 5.99 -14.88 -35.46
CA LEU A 170 7.30 -15.51 -35.62
C LEU A 170 8.20 -14.80 -36.63
N ARG A 171 7.64 -14.27 -37.73
CA ARG A 171 8.37 -13.47 -38.74
C ARG A 171 8.71 -12.05 -38.26
N ALA A 172 7.94 -11.52 -37.31
CA ALA A 172 8.17 -10.20 -36.72
C ALA A 172 9.49 -10.14 -35.92
N ARG A 173 9.98 -8.92 -35.65
CA ARG A 173 11.19 -8.71 -34.81
C ARG A 173 10.94 -9.28 -33.41
N GLN A 174 11.73 -10.29 -33.04
CA GLN A 174 11.65 -10.96 -31.74
C GLN A 174 12.26 -10.07 -30.65
N ILE A 175 11.40 -9.43 -29.85
CA ILE A 175 11.83 -8.46 -28.83
C ILE A 175 11.44 -8.97 -27.45
N SER A 176 12.40 -8.95 -26.53
CA SER A 176 12.16 -9.28 -25.12
C SER A 176 11.44 -8.14 -24.39
N ALA A 177 10.72 -8.48 -23.32
CA ALA A 177 10.14 -7.47 -22.44
C ALA A 177 11.20 -6.51 -21.84
N GLN A 178 12.46 -6.95 -21.69
CA GLN A 178 13.56 -6.10 -21.22
C GLN A 178 14.00 -5.05 -22.27
N GLN A 179 14.07 -5.41 -23.55
CA GLN A 179 14.36 -4.45 -24.62
C GLN A 179 13.24 -3.40 -24.75
N ILE A 180 11.97 -3.81 -24.60
CA ILE A 180 10.84 -2.87 -24.54
C ILE A 180 10.95 -1.96 -23.29
N ASN A 181 11.33 -2.48 -22.12
CA ASN A 181 11.57 -1.64 -20.93
C ASN A 181 12.56 -0.52 -21.25
N LYS A 182 13.71 -0.85 -21.83
CA LYS A 182 14.77 0.11 -22.14
C LYS A 182 14.35 1.11 -23.22
N LEU A 183 13.66 0.67 -24.28
CA LEU A 183 13.22 1.57 -25.35
C LEU A 183 12.14 2.56 -24.87
N GLU A 184 11.21 2.13 -24.02
CA GLU A 184 10.24 3.01 -23.35
C GLU A 184 10.87 3.92 -22.28
N GLU A 185 12.08 3.61 -21.80
CA GLU A 185 12.89 4.55 -21.00
C GLU A 185 13.60 5.56 -21.91
N LEU A 186 14.22 5.13 -23.01
CA LEU A 186 14.84 6.04 -23.99
C LEU A 186 13.83 7.01 -24.62
N TRP A 187 12.61 6.56 -24.96
CA TRP A 187 11.56 7.42 -25.55
C TRP A 187 11.08 8.57 -24.65
N LYS A 188 11.51 8.63 -23.38
CA LYS A 188 11.28 9.77 -22.47
C LYS A 188 12.32 10.88 -22.62
N GLU A 189 13.50 10.55 -23.12
CA GLU A 189 14.65 11.47 -23.24
C GLU A 189 14.98 11.74 -24.73
N ASN A 190 14.69 10.80 -25.63
CA ASN A 190 14.75 10.94 -27.08
C ASN A 190 13.58 10.18 -27.73
N VAL A 191 12.57 10.90 -28.25
CA VAL A 191 11.35 10.32 -28.84
C VAL A 191 11.66 9.43 -30.05
N ASP A 192 12.71 9.73 -30.82
CA ASP A 192 13.05 9.01 -32.06
C ASP A 192 14.08 7.88 -31.84
N ALA A 193 14.44 7.60 -30.58
CA ALA A 193 15.34 6.51 -30.23
C ALA A 193 14.86 5.15 -30.80
N THR A 194 15.81 4.34 -31.23
CA THR A 194 15.59 3.04 -31.85
C THR A 194 16.16 1.90 -30.99
N PHE A 195 15.98 0.66 -31.43
CA PHE A 195 16.64 -0.48 -30.79
C PHE A 195 18.18 -0.46 -30.95
N GLN A 196 18.74 0.25 -31.93
CA GLN A 196 20.19 0.39 -32.13
C GLN A 196 20.83 1.34 -31.09
N ASP A 197 20.07 2.29 -30.55
CA ASP A 197 20.53 3.20 -29.51
C ASP A 197 20.75 2.51 -28.16
N LEU A 198 20.19 1.30 -27.98
CA LEU A 198 20.36 0.45 -26.79
C LEU A 198 21.76 -0.16 -26.64
N GLU A 199 22.58 -0.10 -27.70
CA GLU A 199 23.87 -0.80 -27.80
C GLU A 199 25.07 0.16 -27.69
N LYS A 200 24.82 1.47 -27.55
CA LYS A 200 25.85 2.50 -27.41
C LYS A 200 26.55 2.43 -26.03
N PRO A 201 27.90 2.34 -25.97
CA PRO A 201 28.62 2.30 -24.70
C PRO A 201 28.54 3.65 -23.96
N GLY A 202 28.63 3.60 -22.63
CA GLY A 202 28.58 4.79 -21.75
C GLY A 202 27.18 5.21 -21.27
N VAL A 203 26.10 4.66 -21.83
CA VAL A 203 24.71 5.02 -21.45
C VAL A 203 24.32 4.50 -20.06
N HIS A 204 24.98 3.45 -19.55
CA HIS A 204 24.69 2.83 -18.25
C HIS A 204 25.97 2.42 -17.49
N GLU A 205 26.37 3.23 -16.52
CA GLU A 205 27.20 2.78 -15.39
C GLU A 205 26.23 2.34 -14.27
N GLU A 206 26.34 1.11 -13.75
CA GLU A 206 25.52 0.68 -12.59
C GLU A 206 26.19 1.14 -11.28
N PRO A 207 25.42 1.68 -10.31
CA PRO A 207 25.98 2.22 -9.08
C PRO A 207 26.56 1.13 -8.18
N GLN A 208 27.62 1.47 -7.43
CA GLN A 208 28.22 0.59 -6.44
C GLN A 208 27.20 0.10 -5.41
N GLN A 209 27.27 -1.19 -5.08
CA GLN A 209 26.34 -1.82 -4.14
C GLN A 209 26.69 -1.48 -2.69
N VAL A 210 25.66 -1.42 -1.84
CA VAL A 210 25.78 -1.34 -0.37
C VAL A 210 26.61 -2.51 0.15
N LEU A 211 27.54 -2.22 1.06
CA LEU A 211 28.43 -3.20 1.67
C LEU A 211 27.96 -3.52 3.09
N LEU A 212 28.30 -4.70 3.60
CA LEU A 212 28.08 -5.00 5.03
C LEU A 212 29.06 -4.23 5.91
N ARG A 213 30.34 -4.21 5.50
CA ARG A 213 31.44 -3.52 6.17
C ARG A 213 31.99 -2.41 5.27
N TYR A 214 32.48 -1.35 5.91
CA TYR A 214 33.06 -0.16 5.28
C TYR A 214 34.42 0.13 5.94
N GLU A 215 35.35 0.73 5.22
CA GLU A 215 36.66 1.14 5.77
C GLU A 215 36.54 2.38 6.68
N ASP A 216 35.80 3.39 6.21
CA ASP A 216 35.59 4.66 6.90
C ASP A 216 34.25 5.32 6.53
N GLY A 217 33.97 6.46 7.16
CA GLY A 217 32.80 7.28 6.85
C GLY A 217 32.78 7.88 5.44
N TYR A 218 33.92 8.04 4.78
CA TYR A 218 34.01 8.55 3.41
C TYR A 218 33.60 7.50 2.38
N GLN A 219 34.06 6.25 2.51
CA GLN A 219 33.61 5.12 1.69
C GLN A 219 32.10 4.90 1.86
N TYR A 220 31.61 4.99 3.09
CA TYR A 220 30.18 4.95 3.41
C TYR A 220 29.39 6.09 2.72
N GLN A 221 29.87 7.33 2.79
CA GLN A 221 29.29 8.48 2.07
C GLN A 221 29.34 8.28 0.55
N ASN A 222 30.44 7.76 0.01
CA ASN A 222 30.66 7.59 -1.43
C ASN A 222 29.77 6.50 -2.04
N ILE A 223 29.33 5.51 -1.26
CA ILE A 223 28.36 4.51 -1.70
C ILE A 223 26.92 5.01 -1.53
N PHE A 224 26.53 5.50 -0.35
CA PHE A 224 25.14 5.93 -0.13
C PHE A 224 24.77 7.26 -0.81
N GLY A 225 25.72 8.19 -0.99
CA GLY A 225 25.48 9.50 -1.59
C GLY A 225 24.94 9.43 -3.02
N PRO A 226 25.57 8.69 -3.94
CA PRO A 226 25.03 8.43 -5.28
C PRO A 226 23.67 7.74 -5.28
N LEU A 227 23.42 6.80 -4.36
CA LEU A 227 22.12 6.12 -4.24
C LEU A 227 21.00 7.07 -3.82
N VAL A 228 21.24 7.93 -2.82
CA VAL A 228 20.31 8.98 -2.39
C VAL A 228 20.08 9.99 -3.52
N LYS A 229 21.10 10.31 -4.33
CA LYS A 229 20.94 11.16 -5.53
C LYS A 229 20.10 10.47 -6.61
N LEU A 230 20.33 9.19 -6.90
CA LEU A 230 19.55 8.43 -7.89
C LEU A 230 18.06 8.29 -7.52
N GLU A 231 17.73 8.27 -6.23
CA GLU A 231 16.35 8.35 -5.75
C GLU A 231 15.80 9.77 -5.88
N ALA A 232 16.56 10.79 -5.48
CA ALA A 232 16.16 12.20 -5.59
C ALA A 232 15.87 12.63 -7.04
N ASP A 233 16.76 12.29 -7.99
CA ASP A 233 16.62 12.59 -9.42
C ASP A 233 15.52 11.75 -10.09
N TYR A 234 15.03 10.68 -9.44
CA TYR A 234 13.88 9.91 -9.88
C TYR A 234 12.57 10.49 -9.31
N ASP A 235 12.49 10.75 -8.01
CA ASP A 235 11.33 11.39 -7.37
C ASP A 235 11.07 12.80 -7.92
N LYS A 236 12.13 13.55 -8.25
CA LYS A 236 12.02 14.86 -8.92
C LYS A 236 11.33 14.73 -10.27
N ARG A 237 11.87 13.89 -11.17
CA ARG A 237 11.26 13.66 -12.49
C ARG A 237 9.85 13.09 -12.38
N LEU A 238 9.59 12.23 -11.41
CA LEU A 238 8.27 11.69 -11.14
C LEU A 238 7.28 12.80 -10.73
N LYS A 239 7.66 13.74 -9.85
CA LYS A 239 6.81 14.90 -9.48
C LYS A 239 6.61 15.87 -10.65
N GLU A 240 7.68 16.28 -11.31
CA GLU A 240 7.63 17.26 -12.40
C GLU A 240 6.85 16.73 -13.62
N SER A 241 6.84 15.41 -13.86
CA SER A 241 6.03 14.77 -14.91
C SER A 241 4.51 14.67 -14.63
N GLN A 242 4.04 15.13 -13.46
CA GLN A 242 2.64 14.95 -13.03
C GLN A 242 1.76 16.20 -13.16
N THR A 243 2.24 17.32 -13.71
CA THR A 243 1.40 18.50 -13.97
C THR A 243 0.09 18.12 -14.68
N GLN A 244 -1.04 18.54 -14.13
CA GLN A 244 -2.38 18.29 -14.70
C GLN A 244 -2.97 19.61 -15.21
N GLU A 245 -3.45 19.62 -16.45
CA GLU A 245 -4.06 20.77 -17.10
C GLU A 245 -5.60 20.66 -17.13
N ASN A 246 -6.28 21.77 -17.46
CA ASN A 246 -7.74 21.86 -17.55
C ASN A 246 -8.47 21.41 -16.28
N ILE A 247 -7.92 21.75 -15.12
CA ILE A 247 -8.49 21.48 -13.81
C ILE A 247 -9.63 22.46 -13.52
N GLU A 248 -10.74 21.91 -13.02
CA GLU A 248 -11.84 22.68 -12.42
C GLU A 248 -11.59 22.90 -10.93
N VAL A 249 -11.83 24.14 -10.47
CA VAL A 249 -11.56 24.61 -9.11
C VAL A 249 -12.83 25.15 -8.48
N ARG A 250 -13.21 24.60 -7.34
CA ARG A 250 -14.20 25.18 -6.42
C ARG A 250 -13.47 25.94 -5.32
N TRP A 251 -13.68 27.25 -5.27
CA TRP A 251 -13.15 28.13 -4.23
C TRP A 251 -13.97 28.04 -2.93
N ASP A 252 -13.29 28.32 -1.81
CA ASP A 252 -13.85 28.27 -0.46
C ASP A 252 -13.03 29.17 0.48
N VAL A 253 -13.54 29.47 1.67
CA VAL A 253 -12.82 30.26 2.69
C VAL A 253 -12.83 29.51 4.02
N GLY A 254 -11.63 29.15 4.50
CA GLY A 254 -11.47 28.42 5.75
C GLY A 254 -11.89 29.26 6.96
N LEU A 255 -12.18 28.59 8.09
CA LEU A 255 -12.47 29.24 9.38
C LEU A 255 -11.31 30.14 9.87
N ASN A 256 -10.10 29.92 9.34
CA ASN A 256 -8.91 30.76 9.53
C ASN A 256 -8.80 31.94 8.53
N LYS A 257 -9.89 32.29 7.84
CA LYS A 257 -10.03 33.34 6.82
C LYS A 257 -9.15 33.19 5.57
N LYS A 258 -8.49 32.05 5.36
CA LYS A 258 -7.67 31.82 4.16
C LYS A 258 -8.48 31.24 3.00
N THR A 259 -8.10 31.64 1.80
CA THR A 259 -8.62 31.07 0.55
C THR A 259 -8.19 29.61 0.40
N ILE A 260 -9.17 28.74 0.17
CA ILE A 260 -8.98 27.32 -0.12
C ILE A 260 -9.43 27.06 -1.56
N ALA A 261 -8.66 26.26 -2.30
CA ALA A 261 -9.04 25.73 -3.60
C ALA A 261 -9.27 24.22 -3.48
N TYR A 262 -10.47 23.75 -3.84
CA TYR A 262 -10.80 22.34 -3.98
C TYR A 262 -10.85 21.97 -5.47
N PHE A 263 -10.21 20.86 -5.84
CA PHE A 263 -10.22 20.33 -7.19
C PHE A 263 -10.04 18.80 -7.20
N THR A 264 -10.57 18.11 -8.20
CA THR A 264 -10.26 16.69 -8.43
C THR A 264 -9.15 16.58 -9.48
N LEU A 265 -8.08 15.83 -9.18
CA LEU A 265 -7.05 15.50 -10.19
C LEU A 265 -7.42 14.22 -10.94
N ALA A 266 -7.11 14.19 -12.24
CA ALA A 266 -7.34 13.01 -13.06
C ALA A 266 -6.55 11.79 -12.54
N LYS A 267 -7.25 10.66 -12.35
CA LYS A 267 -6.69 9.44 -11.74
C LYS A 267 -5.42 8.97 -12.46
N THR A 268 -4.33 9.11 -11.72
CA THR A 268 -2.96 8.79 -12.11
C THR A 268 -2.36 7.93 -10.99
N ASP A 269 -2.29 6.60 -11.17
CA ASP A 269 -1.35 5.82 -10.36
C ASP A 269 0.08 6.03 -10.89
N GLY A 270 0.65 7.16 -10.49
CA GLY A 270 2.05 7.18 -10.12
C GLY A 270 2.24 6.51 -8.76
N ASP A 271 3.46 6.07 -8.49
CA ASP A 271 3.88 5.45 -7.22
C ASP A 271 3.89 6.43 -6.03
N MET A 272 3.25 7.59 -6.18
CA MET A 272 3.40 8.78 -5.37
C MET A 272 2.09 9.11 -4.65
N LYS A 273 2.06 8.92 -3.34
CA LYS A 273 0.92 9.28 -2.49
C LYS A 273 1.05 10.75 -2.10
N LEU A 274 0.05 11.57 -2.45
CA LEU A 274 -0.05 12.94 -1.96
C LEU A 274 -0.32 12.93 -0.45
N MET A 275 0.41 13.73 0.31
CA MET A 275 0.35 13.79 1.76
C MET A 275 -0.13 15.17 2.22
N HIS A 276 -0.87 15.22 3.33
CA HIS A 276 -1.20 16.51 3.96
C HIS A 276 0.10 17.29 4.28
N GLY A 277 0.17 18.55 3.86
CA GLY A 277 1.35 19.41 3.98
C GLY A 277 2.35 19.31 2.82
N ASP A 278 2.05 18.57 1.75
CA ASP A 278 2.71 18.73 0.46
C ASP A 278 2.36 20.10 -0.16
N GLU A 279 3.18 20.57 -1.10
CA GLU A 279 2.93 21.84 -1.80
C GLU A 279 2.58 21.61 -3.27
N LEU A 280 1.51 22.27 -3.70
CA LEU A 280 1.06 22.31 -5.09
C LEU A 280 1.03 23.77 -5.56
N ARG A 281 1.41 23.99 -6.82
CA ARG A 281 1.20 25.26 -7.51
C ARG A 281 -0.10 25.18 -8.29
N LEU A 282 -0.99 26.15 -8.09
CA LEU A 282 -2.20 26.32 -8.88
C LEU A 282 -1.98 27.52 -9.80
N ARG A 283 -1.93 27.28 -11.11
CA ARG A 283 -1.83 28.32 -12.15
C ARG A 283 -3.18 28.50 -12.83
N TYR A 284 -3.56 29.74 -13.14
CA TYR A 284 -4.66 30.04 -14.05
C TYR A 284 -4.09 30.40 -15.42
N VAL A 285 -4.59 29.74 -16.48
CA VAL A 285 -4.11 29.91 -17.87
C VAL A 285 -5.22 30.23 -18.87
N GLY A 286 -6.46 30.41 -18.41
CA GLY A 286 -7.58 30.84 -19.26
C GLY A 286 -7.54 32.34 -19.60
N GLU A 287 -8.46 32.78 -20.47
CA GLU A 287 -8.49 34.15 -21.00
C GLU A 287 -9.30 35.15 -20.15
N VAL A 288 -10.18 34.65 -19.27
CA VAL A 288 -11.16 35.48 -18.51
C VAL A 288 -10.52 36.38 -17.43
N HIS A 289 -9.34 36.00 -16.94
CA HIS A 289 -8.58 36.73 -15.92
C HIS A 289 -7.10 36.79 -16.34
N LYS A 290 -6.32 37.71 -15.76
CA LYS A 290 -4.87 37.75 -15.97
C LYS A 290 -4.21 36.44 -15.51
N SER A 291 -3.15 36.01 -16.18
CA SER A 291 -2.37 34.83 -15.77
C SER A 291 -1.91 34.94 -14.31
N TRP A 292 -2.21 33.91 -13.52
CA TRP A 292 -2.02 33.88 -12.07
C TRP A 292 -1.35 32.57 -11.63
N SER A 293 -0.66 32.59 -10.49
CA SER A 293 0.05 31.44 -9.93
C SER A 293 0.12 31.50 -8.40
N GLY A 294 -0.78 30.80 -7.73
CA GLY A 294 -0.72 30.58 -6.28
C GLY A 294 0.09 29.33 -5.91
N VAL A 295 0.64 29.31 -4.70
CA VAL A 295 1.17 28.09 -4.08
C VAL A 295 0.37 27.80 -2.82
N GLY A 296 -0.14 26.58 -2.70
CA GLY A 296 -0.90 26.12 -1.54
C GLY A 296 -0.30 24.88 -0.88
N HIS A 297 -0.71 24.62 0.35
CA HIS A 297 -0.43 23.38 1.07
C HIS A 297 -1.64 22.45 1.02
N VAL A 298 -1.42 21.16 0.81
CA VAL A 298 -2.50 20.16 0.80
C VAL A 298 -3.08 20.00 2.21
N ILE A 299 -4.33 20.40 2.39
CA ILE A 299 -5.10 20.24 3.64
C ILE A 299 -6.07 19.05 3.58
N LYS A 300 -6.59 18.70 2.39
CA LYS A 300 -7.41 17.51 2.14
C LYS A 300 -6.79 16.67 1.01
N ILE A 301 -6.71 15.35 1.22
CA ILE A 301 -6.34 14.35 0.21
C ILE A 301 -7.57 13.52 -0.20
N PRO A 302 -7.56 12.82 -1.35
CA PRO A 302 -8.67 11.98 -1.78
C PRO A 302 -8.92 10.84 -0.78
N ASP A 303 -10.11 10.83 -0.17
CA ASP A 303 -10.47 9.98 0.95
C ASP A 303 -11.78 9.21 0.68
N ASN A 304 -12.40 8.69 1.74
CA ASN A 304 -13.69 8.00 1.64
C ASN A 304 -14.90 8.95 1.50
N TYR A 305 -14.71 10.25 1.72
CA TYR A 305 -15.76 11.28 1.70
C TYR A 305 -15.80 12.04 0.37
N GLY A 306 -14.68 12.11 -0.37
CA GLY A 306 -14.66 12.56 -1.76
C GLY A 306 -13.28 12.54 -2.41
N GLU A 307 -13.25 12.66 -3.74
CA GLU A 307 -12.00 12.67 -4.52
C GLU A 307 -11.33 14.06 -4.58
N ASP A 308 -11.99 15.10 -4.04
CA ASP A 308 -11.45 16.46 -3.92
C ASP A 308 -10.13 16.50 -3.15
N ILE A 309 -9.12 17.08 -3.80
CA ILE A 309 -7.91 17.60 -3.16
C ILE A 309 -8.19 19.04 -2.76
N GLY A 310 -7.96 19.36 -1.49
CA GLY A 310 -8.09 20.73 -0.97
C GLY A 310 -6.72 21.31 -0.66
N ILE A 311 -6.40 22.49 -1.22
CA ILE A 311 -5.20 23.25 -0.87
C ILE A 311 -5.54 24.57 -0.18
N GLU A 312 -4.86 24.87 0.91
CA GLU A 312 -4.86 26.20 1.55
C GLU A 312 -3.78 27.05 0.88
N LEU A 313 -4.15 28.19 0.28
CA LEU A 313 -3.17 29.08 -0.36
C LEU A 313 -2.28 29.77 0.69
N LYS A 314 -0.97 29.89 0.38
CA LYS A 314 0.00 30.64 1.20
C LYS A 314 -0.31 32.14 1.24
N ASN A 315 -0.85 32.67 0.15
CA ASN A 315 -1.40 34.02 0.05
C ASN A 315 -2.64 33.94 -0.85
N GLY A 316 -3.76 34.48 -0.38
CA GLY A 316 -5.04 34.50 -1.10
C GLY A 316 -5.29 35.81 -1.88
N SER A 317 -4.45 36.84 -1.71
CA SER A 317 -4.66 38.12 -2.40
C SER A 317 -4.46 37.96 -3.91
N GLY A 318 -5.43 38.47 -4.68
CA GLY A 318 -5.45 38.35 -6.13
C GLY A 318 -5.65 36.93 -6.67
N ALA A 319 -6.12 35.97 -5.85
CA ALA A 319 -6.59 34.68 -6.35
C ALA A 319 -7.89 34.86 -7.17
N PRO A 320 -7.99 34.31 -8.40
CA PRO A 320 -9.14 34.50 -9.29
C PRO A 320 -10.32 33.62 -8.86
N THR A 321 -10.98 34.01 -7.77
CA THR A 321 -12.09 33.28 -7.13
C THR A 321 -13.35 33.17 -8.00
N GLU A 322 -13.49 34.07 -8.95
CA GLU A 322 -14.53 34.13 -9.98
C GLU A 322 -14.27 33.18 -11.16
N CYS A 323 -13.04 32.67 -11.31
CA CYS A 323 -12.70 31.67 -12.32
C CYS A 323 -12.78 30.26 -11.73
N THR A 324 -13.47 29.35 -12.43
CA THR A 324 -13.67 27.95 -11.99
C THR A 324 -13.04 26.90 -12.92
N SER A 325 -12.62 27.26 -14.13
CA SER A 325 -12.01 26.34 -15.11
C SER A 325 -10.66 26.86 -15.62
N ASN A 326 -9.99 26.10 -16.50
CA ASN A 326 -8.71 26.46 -17.11
C ASN A 326 -7.58 26.71 -16.09
N PHE A 327 -7.57 25.93 -15.00
CA PHE A 327 -6.43 25.87 -14.09
C PHE A 327 -5.47 24.73 -14.46
N VAL A 328 -4.22 24.88 -14.03
CA VAL A 328 -3.15 23.89 -14.14
C VAL A 328 -2.53 23.67 -12.76
N VAL A 329 -2.36 22.42 -12.36
CA VAL A 329 -1.79 22.03 -11.07
C VAL A 329 -0.41 21.43 -11.28
N ASP A 330 0.65 22.10 -10.80
CA ASP A 330 2.00 21.55 -10.76
C ASP A 330 2.33 20.99 -9.37
N PHE A 331 2.99 19.85 -9.32
CA PHE A 331 3.50 19.26 -8.07
C PHE A 331 4.87 19.86 -7.72
N ILE A 332 4.97 20.57 -6.59
CA ILE A 332 6.25 21.20 -6.20
C ILE A 332 7.13 20.14 -5.54
N TRP A 333 8.12 19.64 -6.28
CA TRP A 333 9.18 18.83 -5.71
C TRP A 333 10.02 19.62 -4.70
N LYS A 334 10.42 18.95 -3.61
CA LYS A 334 11.26 19.49 -2.55
C LYS A 334 12.42 18.53 -2.30
N SER A 335 13.64 19.02 -2.50
CA SER A 335 14.89 18.32 -2.17
C SER A 335 15.07 18.04 -0.67
N SER A 336 14.28 18.67 0.20
CA SER A 336 14.58 18.83 1.63
C SER A 336 14.74 17.55 2.45
N SER A 337 14.20 16.41 2.01
CA SER A 337 14.47 15.09 2.59
C SER A 337 15.85 14.58 2.17
N PHE A 338 16.11 14.57 0.86
CA PHE A 338 17.36 14.14 0.25
C PHE A 338 18.54 15.03 0.70
N ASP A 339 18.37 16.35 0.78
CA ASP A 339 19.38 17.29 1.28
C ASP A 339 19.80 16.95 2.72
N ARG A 340 18.84 16.60 3.58
CA ARG A 340 19.11 16.23 4.98
C ARG A 340 19.83 14.89 5.07
N MET A 341 19.48 13.92 4.22
CA MET A 341 20.20 12.64 4.12
C MET A 341 21.64 12.85 3.63
N GLN A 342 21.86 13.61 2.55
CA GLN A 342 23.20 13.94 2.04
C GLN A 342 24.05 14.70 3.08
N LEU A 343 23.43 15.64 3.81
CA LEU A 343 24.08 16.37 4.90
C LEU A 343 24.45 15.43 6.07
N ALA A 344 23.59 14.46 6.39
CA ALA A 344 23.88 13.47 7.43
C ALA A 344 25.02 12.52 7.04
N LEU A 345 25.02 12.01 5.81
CA LEU A 345 26.13 11.20 5.27
C LEU A 345 27.46 11.96 5.32
N ARG A 346 27.47 13.23 4.88
CA ARG A 346 28.65 14.10 4.96
C ARG A 346 29.08 14.38 6.40
N LYS A 347 28.13 14.58 7.31
CA LYS A 347 28.44 14.83 8.72
C LYS A 347 29.05 13.60 9.40
N PHE A 348 28.55 12.40 9.10
CA PHE A 348 29.12 11.14 9.56
C PHE A 348 30.56 10.90 9.05
N ALA A 349 30.89 11.41 7.85
CA ALA A 349 32.23 11.31 7.29
C ALA A 349 33.24 12.35 7.82
N VAL A 350 32.79 13.51 8.33
CA VAL A 350 33.64 14.70 8.56
C VAL A 350 33.59 15.25 10.01
N ASP A 351 32.56 14.93 10.80
CA ASP A 351 32.43 15.38 12.20
C ASP A 351 32.57 14.21 13.18
N ASP A 352 33.76 14.01 13.72
CA ASP A 352 34.07 13.02 14.76
C ASP A 352 33.21 13.18 16.03
N ALA A 353 32.62 14.36 16.26
CA ALA A 353 31.73 14.64 17.38
C ALA A 353 30.23 14.50 17.01
N SER A 354 29.91 13.88 15.86
CA SER A 354 28.57 13.55 15.40
C SER A 354 28.02 12.23 15.97
N VAL A 355 28.90 11.28 16.30
CA VAL A 355 28.58 9.96 16.90
C VAL A 355 29.68 9.57 17.89
N SER A 356 29.42 8.64 18.81
CA SER A 356 30.49 8.05 19.64
C SER A 356 31.33 7.07 18.82
N ALA A 357 32.63 6.95 19.12
CA ALA A 357 33.54 6.03 18.42
C ALA A 357 33.06 4.57 18.42
N TYR A 358 32.44 4.10 19.50
CA TYR A 358 31.82 2.77 19.55
C TYR A 358 30.70 2.63 18.51
N ILE A 359 29.82 3.63 18.40
CA ILE A 359 28.72 3.63 17.42
C ILE A 359 29.27 3.77 16.00
N TYR A 360 30.28 4.63 15.77
CA TYR A 360 30.97 4.77 14.48
C TYR A 360 31.48 3.43 13.95
N HIS A 361 32.32 2.74 14.72
CA HIS A 361 32.88 1.44 14.31
C HIS A 361 31.81 0.35 14.15
N ARG A 362 30.78 0.32 15.01
CA ARG A 362 29.65 -0.62 14.85
C ARG A 362 28.82 -0.34 13.58
N LEU A 363 28.59 0.92 13.23
CA LEU A 363 27.89 1.30 11.99
C LEU A 363 28.70 0.91 10.75
N LEU A 364 30.03 1.10 10.76
CA LEU A 364 30.91 0.65 9.68
C LEU A 364 31.08 -0.89 9.62
N GLY A 365 30.54 -1.64 10.58
CA GLY A 365 30.66 -3.11 10.62
C GLY A 365 32.03 -3.62 11.08
N HIS A 366 32.82 -2.77 11.73
CA HIS A 366 34.10 -3.14 12.34
C HIS A 366 33.86 -4.05 13.55
N GLU A 367 34.88 -4.84 13.89
CA GLU A 367 34.88 -5.64 15.10
C GLU A 367 35.29 -4.77 16.29
N VAL A 368 34.48 -4.83 17.35
CA VAL A 368 34.60 -4.02 18.57
C VAL A 368 34.19 -4.91 19.75
N GLU A 369 34.85 -4.79 20.89
CA GLU A 369 34.45 -5.46 22.13
C GLU A 369 33.09 -4.94 22.62
N GLU A 370 32.31 -5.72 23.38
CA GLU A 370 31.04 -5.21 23.95
C GLU A 370 31.29 -4.25 25.12
N VAL A 371 30.95 -2.97 24.93
CA VAL A 371 30.95 -1.98 26.00
C VAL A 371 29.60 -1.99 26.74
N LEU A 372 29.63 -2.07 28.07
CA LEU A 372 28.46 -1.93 28.94
C LEU A 372 28.58 -0.68 29.81
N PHE A 373 27.49 0.09 29.90
CA PHE A 373 27.39 1.25 30.78
C PHE A 373 27.19 0.84 32.24
N ARG A 374 27.89 1.53 33.16
CA ARG A 374 27.68 1.44 34.60
C ARG A 374 26.54 2.38 35.03
N CYS A 375 25.29 2.02 34.71
CA CYS A 375 24.09 2.77 35.09
C CYS A 375 23.40 2.14 36.32
N HIS A 376 22.68 2.96 37.10
CA HIS A 376 21.86 2.47 38.22
C HIS A 376 20.51 1.98 37.69
N LEU A 377 20.36 0.66 37.53
CA LEU A 377 19.11 0.06 37.08
C LEU A 377 17.97 0.34 38.08
N PRO A 378 16.76 0.71 37.60
CA PRO A 378 15.63 0.99 38.46
C PRO A 378 15.10 -0.28 39.12
N LYS A 379 14.53 -0.17 40.34
CA LYS A 379 13.88 -1.30 41.04
C LYS A 379 12.64 -1.82 40.32
N HIS A 380 11.93 -0.92 39.64
CA HIS A 380 10.76 -1.23 38.81
C HIS A 380 11.00 -0.64 37.41
N PHE A 381 10.90 -1.47 36.38
CA PHE A 381 11.16 -1.04 35.00
C PHE A 381 9.94 -0.37 34.35
N SER A 382 8.71 -0.74 34.73
CA SER A 382 7.47 -0.11 34.28
C SER A 382 7.48 1.41 34.52
N ALA A 383 6.97 2.18 33.56
CA ALA A 383 6.77 3.62 33.68
C ALA A 383 5.33 3.95 34.17
N PRO A 384 5.12 5.09 34.86
CA PRO A 384 3.79 5.48 35.33
C PRO A 384 2.78 5.62 34.18
N ASN A 385 1.53 5.30 34.47
CA ASN A 385 0.37 5.37 33.56
C ASN A 385 0.50 4.56 32.26
N LEU A 386 1.51 3.68 32.13
CA LEU A 386 1.63 2.68 31.08
C LEU A 386 1.37 1.27 31.63
N PRO A 387 1.01 0.29 30.77
CA PRO A 387 0.85 -1.10 31.19
C PRO A 387 2.15 -1.69 31.77
N ASP A 388 2.02 -2.56 32.76
CA ASP A 388 3.17 -3.28 33.32
C ASP A 388 3.88 -4.13 32.27
N LEU A 389 5.22 -4.14 32.33
CA LEU A 389 6.05 -4.82 31.35
C LEU A 389 6.18 -6.32 31.64
N ASN A 390 6.02 -7.14 30.60
CA ASN A 390 6.30 -8.58 30.68
C ASN A 390 7.82 -8.87 30.69
N ARG A 391 8.18 -10.14 30.96
CA ARG A 391 9.57 -10.59 31.06
C ARG A 391 10.45 -10.21 29.87
N SER A 392 9.96 -10.38 28.64
CA SER A 392 10.71 -10.04 27.42
C SER A 392 10.89 -8.53 27.24
N GLN A 393 9.87 -7.74 27.61
CA GLN A 393 9.93 -6.28 27.59
C GLN A 393 10.88 -5.73 28.66
N VAL A 394 10.79 -6.20 29.91
CA VAL A 394 11.72 -5.85 31.00
C VAL A 394 13.17 -6.18 30.62
N TYR A 395 13.41 -7.35 30.00
CA TYR A 395 14.72 -7.73 29.49
C TYR A 395 15.23 -6.76 28.42
N ALA A 396 14.41 -6.40 27.44
CA ALA A 396 14.74 -5.42 26.42
C ALA A 396 15.04 -4.02 27.01
N VAL A 397 14.23 -3.52 27.96
CA VAL A 397 14.50 -2.24 28.66
C VAL A 397 15.83 -2.30 29.41
N LYS A 398 16.06 -3.35 30.22
CA LYS A 398 17.31 -3.52 30.98
C LYS A 398 18.53 -3.44 30.07
N HIS A 399 18.56 -4.21 28.98
CA HIS A 399 19.72 -4.25 28.10
C HIS A 399 19.87 -2.97 27.26
N ALA A 400 18.77 -2.31 26.87
CA ALA A 400 18.82 -1.00 26.21
C ALA A 400 19.47 0.08 27.08
N LEU A 401 19.17 0.11 28.38
CA LEU A 401 19.78 1.05 29.34
C LEU A 401 21.27 0.78 29.59
N GLN A 402 21.74 -0.46 29.39
CA GLN A 402 23.12 -0.86 29.66
C GLN A 402 24.06 -0.85 28.43
N ARG A 403 23.55 -0.65 27.20
CA ARG A 403 24.34 -0.78 25.97
C ARG A 403 24.37 0.51 25.13
N PRO A 404 25.51 0.89 24.51
CA PRO A 404 25.58 2.04 23.59
C PRO A 404 24.81 1.84 22.28
N LEU A 405 24.59 0.59 21.87
CA LEU A 405 23.78 0.23 20.70
C LEU A 405 22.89 -0.95 21.07
N SER A 406 21.58 -0.84 20.83
CA SER A 406 20.62 -1.93 21.00
C SER A 406 19.64 -1.98 19.84
N LEU A 407 19.38 -3.21 19.35
CA LEU A 407 18.33 -3.51 18.40
C LEU A 407 17.20 -4.23 19.13
N ILE A 408 15.94 -3.81 18.95
CA ILE A 408 14.76 -4.45 19.55
C ILE A 408 13.82 -4.90 18.42
N GLN A 409 13.66 -6.22 18.27
CA GLN A 409 12.68 -6.79 17.35
C GLN A 409 11.34 -6.94 18.08
N GLY A 410 10.29 -6.30 17.57
CA GLY A 410 8.95 -6.47 18.11
C GLY A 410 7.93 -6.90 17.05
N PRO A 411 7.60 -8.21 17.02
CA PRO A 411 6.48 -8.74 16.23
C PRO A 411 5.15 -8.00 16.49
N PRO A 412 4.15 -8.13 15.60
CA PRO A 412 2.84 -7.50 15.74
C PRO A 412 2.18 -7.75 17.11
N GLY A 413 1.67 -6.68 17.72
CA GLY A 413 0.98 -6.76 19.01
C GLY A 413 1.86 -6.93 20.25
N THR A 414 3.19 -7.03 20.13
CA THR A 414 4.11 -7.30 21.28
C THR A 414 4.42 -6.11 22.19
N GLY A 415 3.76 -4.96 21.96
CA GLY A 415 3.93 -3.77 22.80
C GLY A 415 5.19 -2.95 22.52
N LYS A 416 5.79 -3.02 21.32
CA LYS A 416 6.93 -2.19 20.87
C LYS A 416 6.90 -0.78 21.45
N THR A 417 5.90 0.01 21.07
CA THR A 417 5.78 1.43 21.41
C THR A 417 5.60 1.69 22.92
N VAL A 418 5.12 0.71 23.70
CA VAL A 418 5.07 0.78 25.18
C VAL A 418 6.47 0.54 25.76
N THR A 419 7.21 -0.43 25.21
CA THR A 419 8.61 -0.70 25.55
C THR A 419 9.49 0.52 25.18
N SER A 420 9.33 1.07 23.98
CA SER A 420 9.99 2.30 23.50
C SER A 420 9.73 3.48 24.45
N ALA A 421 8.46 3.74 24.80
CA ALA A 421 8.12 4.83 25.73
C ALA A 421 8.71 4.61 27.13
N THR A 422 8.77 3.36 27.60
CA THR A 422 9.37 3.04 28.90
C THR A 422 10.90 3.17 28.89
N ILE A 423 11.57 2.81 27.79
CA ILE A 423 13.00 3.07 27.59
C ILE A 423 13.28 4.57 27.65
N VAL A 424 12.51 5.38 26.91
CA VAL A 424 12.63 6.85 26.93
C VAL A 424 12.43 7.40 28.35
N TYR A 425 11.42 6.92 29.08
CA TYR A 425 11.19 7.33 30.47
C TYR A 425 12.41 7.06 31.37
N GLN A 426 12.92 5.83 31.36
CA GLN A 426 14.06 5.45 32.20
C GLN A 426 15.35 6.19 31.78
N LEU A 427 15.56 6.45 30.48
CA LEU A 427 16.69 7.24 29.97
C LEU A 427 16.66 8.69 30.48
N VAL A 428 15.49 9.36 30.46
CA VAL A 428 15.33 10.70 31.01
C VAL A 428 15.65 10.72 32.51
N LYS A 429 15.16 9.74 33.28
CA LYS A 429 15.40 9.67 34.73
C LYS A 429 16.85 9.30 35.10
N GLN A 430 17.60 8.62 34.22
CA GLN A 430 19.01 8.25 34.46
C GLN A 430 20.02 9.30 33.98
N ASN A 431 19.88 9.79 32.74
CA ASN A 431 20.94 10.55 32.06
C ASN A 431 20.75 12.07 32.18
N GLY A 432 19.50 12.55 32.28
CA GLY A 432 19.16 13.97 32.24
C GLY A 432 19.30 14.61 30.85
N GLY A 433 18.58 15.72 30.64
CA GLY A 433 18.49 16.40 29.36
C GLY A 433 17.57 15.70 28.34
N PRO A 434 17.34 16.31 27.17
CA PRO A 434 16.35 15.84 26.21
C PRO A 434 16.77 14.53 25.53
N VAL A 435 15.88 13.53 25.54
CA VAL A 435 15.98 12.34 24.70
C VAL A 435 15.36 12.63 23.33
N LEU A 436 16.05 12.28 22.24
CA LEU A 436 15.49 12.38 20.88
C LEU A 436 14.76 11.10 20.52
N VAL A 437 13.53 11.24 20.03
CA VAL A 437 12.65 10.14 19.64
C VAL A 437 12.21 10.35 18.20
N CYS A 438 12.51 9.36 17.36
CA CYS A 438 12.25 9.40 15.92
C CYS A 438 11.45 8.18 15.43
N ALA A 439 10.76 8.37 14.31
CA ALA A 439 10.26 7.32 13.42
C ALA A 439 10.16 7.89 11.99
N PRO A 440 10.18 7.08 10.92
CA PRO A 440 10.06 7.61 9.56
C PRO A 440 8.67 8.24 9.29
N SER A 441 7.58 7.56 9.68
CA SER A 441 6.22 8.03 9.45
C SER A 441 5.68 8.89 10.61
N ASN A 442 4.96 9.98 10.28
CA ASN A 442 4.37 10.87 11.29
C ASN A 442 3.46 10.11 12.27
N THR A 443 2.61 9.20 11.79
CA THR A 443 1.70 8.41 12.65
C THR A 443 2.45 7.58 13.70
N ALA A 444 3.62 7.02 13.38
CA ALA A 444 4.44 6.31 14.36
C ALA A 444 5.04 7.26 15.42
N VAL A 445 5.51 8.45 15.01
CA VAL A 445 5.94 9.50 15.93
C VAL A 445 4.80 9.93 16.84
N ASP A 446 3.59 10.13 16.30
CA ASP A 446 2.43 10.61 17.04
C ASP A 446 1.93 9.58 18.07
N GLN A 447 1.87 8.29 17.70
CA GLN A 447 1.56 7.19 18.61
C GLN A 447 2.58 7.06 19.76
N LEU A 448 3.87 7.27 19.48
CA LEU A 448 4.93 7.21 20.49
C LEU A 448 4.95 8.47 21.38
N THR A 449 4.69 9.64 20.79
CA THR A 449 4.49 10.92 21.51
C THR A 449 3.36 10.79 22.54
N GLU A 450 2.22 10.22 22.15
CA GLU A 450 1.06 10.00 23.03
C GLU A 450 1.39 9.09 24.23
N LYS A 451 2.15 8.00 24.00
CA LYS A 451 2.55 7.08 25.08
C LYS A 451 3.60 7.68 26.01
N ILE A 452 4.57 8.43 25.49
CA ILE A 452 5.58 9.09 26.32
C ILE A 452 4.94 10.20 27.16
N HIS A 453 4.02 10.99 26.59
CA HIS A 453 3.32 12.05 27.33
C HIS A 453 2.54 11.51 28.54
N LYS A 454 1.94 10.32 28.44
CA LYS A 454 1.27 9.65 29.56
C LYS A 454 2.18 9.36 30.75
N THR A 455 3.50 9.31 30.57
CA THR A 455 4.48 9.11 31.67
C THR A 455 4.82 10.40 32.45
N ASP A 456 4.01 11.44 32.28
CA ASP A 456 4.14 12.76 32.92
C ASP A 456 5.45 13.51 32.60
N LEU A 457 6.02 13.25 31.40
CA LEU A 457 7.21 13.93 30.88
C LEU A 457 6.85 15.14 30.00
N LYS A 458 7.76 16.12 29.98
CA LYS A 458 7.71 17.30 29.10
C LYS A 458 8.08 16.92 27.66
N VAL A 459 7.08 16.51 26.89
CA VAL A 459 7.23 16.14 25.48
C VAL A 459 7.01 17.34 24.55
N VAL A 460 7.92 17.54 23.60
CA VAL A 460 7.78 18.50 22.51
C VAL A 460 7.72 17.75 21.17
N ARG A 461 6.60 17.87 20.46
CA ARG A 461 6.43 17.32 19.11
C ARG A 461 6.89 18.34 18.06
N LEU A 462 8.02 18.09 17.41
CA LEU A 462 8.52 18.93 16.33
C LEU A 462 7.92 18.49 14.99
N CYS A 463 7.16 19.38 14.35
CA CYS A 463 6.60 19.18 13.02
C CYS A 463 7.33 20.03 11.97
N ALA A 464 7.32 19.57 10.72
CA ALA A 464 7.72 20.38 9.57
C ALA A 464 6.73 21.54 9.37
N LYS A 465 7.21 22.69 8.88
CA LYS A 465 6.41 23.93 8.81
C LYS A 465 5.14 23.81 7.98
N SER A 466 5.16 23.05 6.89
CA SER A 466 3.95 22.79 6.08
C SER A 466 2.95 21.83 6.74
N ARG A 467 3.26 21.32 7.93
CA ARG A 467 2.36 20.50 8.78
C ARG A 467 1.90 21.24 10.05
N GLU A 468 2.21 22.53 10.22
CA GLU A 468 1.73 23.36 11.37
C GLU A 468 0.23 23.70 11.29
N ALA A 469 -0.46 23.34 10.20
CA ALA A 469 -1.92 23.50 10.02
C ALA A 469 -2.70 22.17 10.04
N ILE A 470 -2.04 21.04 10.30
CA ILE A 470 -2.67 19.70 10.28
C ILE A 470 -2.94 19.26 11.71
N ASP A 471 -4.18 18.89 12.01
CA ASP A 471 -4.54 18.37 13.33
C ASP A 471 -4.20 16.88 13.51
N SER A 472 -4.06 16.46 14.76
CA SER A 472 -3.55 15.16 15.20
C SER A 472 -3.87 14.95 16.68
N PRO A 473 -3.93 13.70 17.18
CA PRO A 473 -4.14 13.42 18.61
C PRO A 473 -3.12 14.06 19.57
N VAL A 474 -1.97 14.53 19.05
CA VAL A 474 -0.88 15.15 19.82
C VAL A 474 -0.60 16.60 19.43
N SER A 475 -1.50 17.28 18.70
CA SER A 475 -1.30 18.66 18.25
C SER A 475 -1.05 19.65 19.39
N PHE A 476 -1.60 19.40 20.58
CA PHE A 476 -1.39 20.22 21.76
C PHE A 476 0.05 20.13 22.33
N LEU A 477 0.80 19.08 21.96
CA LEU A 477 2.22 18.91 22.26
C LEU A 477 3.14 19.46 21.15
N ALA A 478 2.57 19.94 20.03
CA ALA A 478 3.36 20.44 18.93
C ALA A 478 4.01 21.78 19.27
N LEU A 479 5.30 21.94 18.95
CA LEU A 479 6.10 23.11 19.35
C LEU A 479 5.43 24.45 19.01
N HIS A 480 4.84 24.56 17.82
CA HIS A 480 4.15 25.79 17.38
C HIS A 480 2.89 26.11 18.21
N ASN A 481 2.20 25.10 18.74
CA ASN A 481 1.02 25.26 19.60
C ASN A 481 1.39 25.48 21.07
N GLN A 482 2.49 24.90 21.55
CA GLN A 482 3.04 25.21 22.87
C GLN A 482 3.49 26.68 22.94
N ILE A 483 4.19 27.19 21.91
CA ILE A 483 4.56 28.62 21.81
C ILE A 483 3.33 29.53 21.82
N ARG A 484 2.26 29.16 21.11
CA ARG A 484 0.99 29.92 21.11
C ARG A 484 0.30 29.96 22.48
N LYS A 485 0.55 28.99 23.36
CA LYS A 485 0.04 28.91 24.73
C LYS A 485 1.01 29.46 25.79
N MET A 486 2.16 30.00 25.37
CA MET A 486 3.23 30.40 26.28
C MET A 486 2.95 31.79 26.86
N GLU A 487 2.45 31.84 28.11
CA GLU A 487 2.06 33.09 28.80
C GLU A 487 3.22 34.07 29.03
N ALA A 488 4.45 33.56 29.10
CA ALA A 488 5.66 34.32 29.43
C ALA A 488 6.05 35.41 28.42
N ASN A 489 5.45 35.45 27.21
CA ASN A 489 5.86 36.37 26.15
C ASN A 489 4.67 37.10 25.49
N THR A 490 4.12 38.08 26.21
CA THR A 490 2.98 38.89 25.75
C THR A 490 3.28 39.73 24.50
N GLU A 491 4.53 40.03 24.19
CA GLU A 491 4.93 40.68 22.93
C GLU A 491 4.78 39.72 21.74
N LEU A 492 5.27 38.49 21.87
CA LEU A 492 5.12 37.44 20.86
C LEU A 492 3.64 37.10 20.64
N GLN A 493 2.82 37.06 21.69
CA GLN A 493 1.37 36.86 21.58
C GLN A 493 0.69 37.98 20.78
N LYS A 494 0.97 39.26 21.09
CA LYS A 494 0.41 40.40 20.35
C LYS A 494 0.81 40.37 18.87
N LEU A 495 2.07 40.07 18.56
CA LEU A 495 2.55 39.94 17.19
C LEU A 495 1.94 38.72 16.46
N GLN A 496 1.69 37.62 17.17
CA GLN A 496 0.99 36.45 16.62
C GLN A 496 -0.49 36.74 16.34
N GLN A 497 -1.19 37.41 17.27
CA GLN A 497 -2.58 37.82 17.11
C GLN A 497 -2.74 38.79 15.94
N LEU A 498 -1.93 39.85 15.90
CA LEU A 498 -1.91 40.80 14.79
C LEU A 498 -1.73 40.07 13.46
N LYS A 499 -0.78 39.13 13.38
CA LYS A 499 -0.52 38.32 12.19
C LYS A 499 -1.69 37.40 11.80
N ASP A 500 -2.39 36.82 12.77
CA ASP A 500 -3.56 35.97 12.51
C ASP A 500 -4.81 36.83 12.15
N GLU A 501 -4.83 38.13 12.48
CA GLU A 501 -5.87 39.10 12.11
C GLU A 501 -5.64 39.76 10.74
N THR A 502 -4.39 40.16 10.43
CA THR A 502 -4.02 40.86 9.18
C THR A 502 -3.40 39.96 8.11
N GLY A 503 -3.09 38.71 8.42
CA GLY A 503 -2.38 37.75 7.55
C GLY A 503 -0.87 38.02 7.43
N GLU A 504 -0.47 39.28 7.28
CA GLU A 504 0.92 39.73 7.15
C GLU A 504 1.30 40.78 8.21
N LEU A 505 2.57 40.78 8.62
CA LEU A 505 3.17 41.75 9.55
C LEU A 505 4.06 42.75 8.79
N SER A 506 4.28 43.93 9.37
CA SER A 506 5.26 44.89 8.84
C SER A 506 6.66 44.28 8.77
N SER A 507 7.54 44.83 7.92
CA SER A 507 8.91 44.32 7.77
C SER A 507 9.79 44.46 9.05
N VAL A 508 9.34 45.26 10.02
CA VAL A 508 9.95 45.39 11.36
C VAL A 508 9.35 44.36 12.31
N ASP A 509 8.02 44.28 12.35
CA ASP A 509 7.28 43.36 13.21
C ASP A 509 7.54 41.90 12.86
N GLU A 510 7.64 41.56 11.57
CA GLU A 510 8.00 40.21 11.12
C GLU A 510 9.44 39.82 11.52
N LYS A 511 10.38 40.78 11.58
CA LYS A 511 11.73 40.54 12.11
C LYS A 511 11.70 40.31 13.62
N ARG A 512 10.94 41.13 14.35
CA ARG A 512 10.78 41.03 15.82
C ARG A 512 10.08 39.72 16.22
N TYR A 513 8.96 39.40 15.56
CA TYR A 513 8.24 38.13 15.67
C TYR A 513 9.15 36.93 15.41
N ARG A 514 9.94 36.93 14.33
CA ARG A 514 10.89 35.84 14.03
C ARG A 514 11.97 35.70 15.11
N MET A 515 12.45 36.81 15.69
CA MET A 515 13.43 36.80 16.78
C MET A 515 12.83 36.19 18.06
N LEU A 516 11.64 36.66 18.47
CA LEU A 516 10.95 36.19 19.66
C LEU A 516 10.49 34.73 19.53
N LYS A 517 9.89 34.35 18.38
CA LYS A 517 9.52 32.95 18.10
C LYS A 517 10.74 32.04 18.14
N LYS A 518 11.88 32.44 17.58
CA LYS A 518 13.12 31.65 17.65
C LYS A 518 13.67 31.52 19.08
N SER A 519 13.46 32.52 19.93
CA SER A 519 13.81 32.44 21.36
C SER A 519 12.93 31.43 22.09
N ALA A 520 11.60 31.50 21.90
CA ALA A 520 10.66 30.55 22.48
C ALA A 520 10.82 29.11 21.93
N GLU A 521 11.12 28.97 20.63
CA GLU A 521 11.49 27.67 20.03
C GLU A 521 12.73 27.08 20.73
N LYS A 522 13.76 27.88 20.99
CA LYS A 522 14.97 27.44 21.72
C LYS A 522 14.65 27.05 23.17
N GLU A 523 13.94 27.91 23.89
CA GLU A 523 13.59 27.74 25.31
C GLU A 523 12.82 26.44 25.55
N LEU A 524 11.76 26.18 24.77
CA LEU A 524 10.96 24.96 24.91
C LEU A 524 11.74 23.70 24.51
N LEU A 525 12.61 23.76 23.51
CA LEU A 525 13.43 22.61 23.09
C LEU A 525 14.57 22.31 24.08
N GLU A 526 15.11 23.32 24.77
CA GLU A 526 16.13 23.12 25.82
C GLU A 526 15.52 22.71 27.17
N ALA A 527 14.26 23.08 27.44
CA ALA A 527 13.53 22.71 28.66
C ALA A 527 12.72 21.40 28.55
N ALA A 528 12.80 20.70 27.41
CA ALA A 528 12.11 19.44 27.15
C ALA A 528 12.79 18.23 27.80
N ASP A 529 12.00 17.28 28.30
CA ASP A 529 12.48 15.95 28.66
C ASP A 529 12.66 15.08 27.41
N VAL A 530 11.77 15.26 26.41
CA VAL A 530 11.75 14.44 25.18
C VAL A 530 11.36 15.29 23.98
N ILE A 531 12.11 15.17 22.88
CA ILE A 531 11.76 15.75 21.58
C ILE A 531 11.35 14.64 20.63
N CYS A 532 10.11 14.68 20.14
CA CYS A 532 9.55 13.72 19.18
C CYS A 532 9.46 14.34 17.78
N CYS A 533 10.09 13.72 16.77
CA CYS A 533 10.06 14.20 15.38
C CYS A 533 10.17 13.03 14.38
N THR A 534 10.01 13.26 13.07
CA THR A 534 10.33 12.20 12.09
C THR A 534 11.85 12.09 11.90
N CYS A 535 12.34 10.98 11.34
CA CYS A 535 13.79 10.81 11.06
C CYS A 535 14.35 11.95 10.20
N VAL A 536 13.74 12.22 9.05
CA VAL A 536 14.02 13.44 8.24
C VAL A 536 13.79 14.73 9.04
N GLY A 537 12.78 14.74 9.92
CA GLY A 537 12.46 15.85 10.82
C GLY A 537 13.58 16.24 11.80
N ALA A 538 14.45 15.29 12.19
CA ALA A 538 15.59 15.56 13.07
C ALA A 538 16.60 16.55 12.46
N GLY A 539 16.72 16.57 11.12
CA GLY A 539 17.54 17.53 10.37
C GLY A 539 16.92 18.93 10.24
N ASP A 540 15.98 19.33 11.11
CA ASP A 540 15.39 20.67 11.10
C ASP A 540 16.39 21.71 11.67
N PRO A 541 16.55 22.89 11.05
CA PRO A 541 17.45 23.94 11.54
C PRO A 541 17.25 24.38 13.00
N ARG A 542 16.09 24.11 13.59
CA ARG A 542 15.81 24.35 15.02
C ARG A 542 16.57 23.39 15.95
N LEU A 543 16.92 22.18 15.49
CA LEU A 543 17.63 21.16 16.27
C LEU A 543 19.16 21.17 16.07
N ILE A 544 19.70 21.82 15.03
CA ILE A 544 21.13 21.77 14.64
C ILE A 544 22.11 22.12 15.78
N ARG A 545 21.69 22.91 16.77
CA ARG A 545 22.54 23.33 17.91
C ARG A 545 22.44 22.43 19.14
N LEU A 546 21.48 21.50 19.18
CA LEU A 546 21.31 20.55 20.27
C LEU A 546 22.14 19.29 19.98
N LYS A 547 22.63 18.63 21.04
CA LYS A 547 23.25 17.30 20.94
C LYS A 547 22.45 16.31 21.79
N PHE A 548 22.13 15.16 21.21
CA PHE A 548 21.29 14.14 21.81
C PHE A 548 22.13 12.92 22.17
N HIS A 549 22.46 12.77 23.46
CA HIS A 549 23.22 11.62 23.97
C HIS A 549 22.48 10.31 23.69
N SER A 550 21.19 10.29 23.97
CA SER A 550 20.32 9.12 23.85
C SER A 550 19.31 9.36 22.72
N ILE A 551 19.25 8.43 21.76
CA ILE A 551 18.33 8.49 20.62
C ILE A 551 17.61 7.15 20.49
N LEU A 552 16.28 7.19 20.36
CA LEU A 552 15.46 6.03 20.02
C LEU A 552 14.78 6.24 18.67
N ILE A 553 14.86 5.25 17.78
CA ILE A 553 14.19 5.23 16.47
C ILE A 553 13.23 4.04 16.42
N ASP A 554 11.93 4.30 16.44
CA ASP A 554 10.88 3.27 16.32
C ASP A 554 10.42 3.11 14.86
N GLU A 555 9.89 1.93 14.53
CA GLU A 555 9.61 1.46 13.16
C GLU A 555 10.78 1.71 12.18
N SER A 556 12.03 1.61 12.66
CA SER A 556 13.28 1.88 11.92
C SER A 556 13.50 1.02 10.67
N MET A 557 12.72 -0.06 10.50
CA MET A 557 12.66 -0.86 9.26
C MET A 557 12.05 -0.10 8.08
N GLN A 558 11.09 0.80 8.33
CA GLN A 558 10.42 1.56 7.26
C GLN A 558 11.32 2.68 6.69
N ALA A 559 12.46 2.96 7.33
CA ALA A 559 13.39 4.01 6.94
C ALA A 559 14.54 3.45 6.09
N THR A 560 14.99 4.22 5.10
CA THR A 560 16.27 3.91 4.44
C THR A 560 17.42 4.15 5.42
N GLU A 561 18.55 3.48 5.22
CA GLU A 561 19.73 3.70 6.09
C GLU A 561 20.20 5.18 6.14
N PRO A 562 20.30 5.93 5.01
CA PRO A 562 20.58 7.36 5.04
C PRO A 562 19.53 8.22 5.77
N GLU A 563 18.26 7.79 5.81
CA GLU A 563 17.21 8.45 6.59
C GLU A 563 17.41 8.20 8.10
N CYS A 564 17.70 6.97 8.50
CA CYS A 564 18.07 6.64 9.88
C CYS A 564 19.30 7.42 10.36
N MET A 565 20.24 7.75 9.47
CA MET A 565 21.43 8.53 9.84
C MET A 565 21.13 10.00 10.19
N VAL A 566 20.01 10.59 9.74
CA VAL A 566 19.67 12.00 9.99
C VAL A 566 19.59 12.35 11.49
N PRO A 567 18.90 11.59 12.36
CA PRO A 567 18.98 11.80 13.81
C PRO A 567 20.30 11.30 14.42
N VAL A 568 20.87 10.19 13.93
CA VAL A 568 22.07 9.55 14.52
C VAL A 568 23.26 10.51 14.61
N VAL A 569 23.49 11.34 13.58
CA VAL A 569 24.62 12.30 13.55
C VAL A 569 24.46 13.52 14.47
N LEU A 570 23.49 13.53 15.39
CA LEU A 570 23.26 14.62 16.35
C LEU A 570 23.98 14.42 17.70
N GLY A 571 25.11 13.70 17.71
CA GLY A 571 25.98 13.54 18.87
C GLY A 571 25.71 12.29 19.71
N VAL A 572 25.15 11.23 19.11
CA VAL A 572 24.66 10.05 19.83
C VAL A 572 25.78 9.26 20.52
N LYS A 573 25.49 8.83 21.76
CA LYS A 573 26.32 7.87 22.51
C LYS A 573 25.55 6.61 22.92
N GLN A 574 24.22 6.67 22.93
CA GLN A 574 23.31 5.56 23.19
C GLN A 574 22.19 5.54 22.14
N LEU A 575 22.22 4.56 21.23
CA LEU A 575 21.28 4.40 20.13
C LEU A 575 20.42 3.14 20.30
N ILE A 576 19.10 3.32 20.28
CA ILE A 576 18.13 2.22 20.31
C ILE A 576 17.36 2.22 18.98
N LEU A 577 17.51 1.16 18.19
CA LEU A 577 16.70 0.94 16.99
C LEU A 577 15.63 -0.10 17.31
N VAL A 578 14.37 0.25 17.05
CA VAL A 578 13.21 -0.61 17.29
C VAL A 578 12.51 -0.86 15.96
N GLY A 579 12.13 -2.10 15.68
CA GLY A 579 11.60 -2.51 14.38
C GLY A 579 11.19 -3.97 14.31
N ASP A 580 10.94 -4.48 13.10
CA ASP A 580 10.70 -5.89 12.83
C ASP A 580 10.95 -6.26 11.36
N HIS A 581 11.98 -7.05 11.06
CA HIS A 581 12.41 -7.39 9.69
C HIS A 581 11.42 -8.32 8.97
N CYS A 582 10.47 -8.89 9.72
CA CYS A 582 9.36 -9.67 9.17
C CYS A 582 8.20 -8.77 8.69
N GLN A 583 8.23 -7.47 8.95
CA GLN A 583 7.28 -6.46 8.44
C GLN A 583 7.94 -5.58 7.37
N LEU A 584 7.18 -4.64 6.80
CA LEU A 584 7.59 -3.84 5.63
C LEU A 584 8.87 -3.02 5.88
N GLY A 585 9.80 -3.13 4.93
CA GLY A 585 10.99 -2.29 4.80
C GLY A 585 10.72 -0.95 4.09
N PRO A 586 11.76 -0.18 3.71
CA PRO A 586 11.59 1.14 3.12
C PRO A 586 11.07 1.09 1.67
N VAL A 587 10.37 2.15 1.26
CA VAL A 587 9.89 2.34 -0.11
C VAL A 587 10.93 3.12 -0.91
N VAL A 588 11.48 2.50 -1.96
CA VAL A 588 12.46 3.09 -2.88
C VAL A 588 11.92 2.98 -4.30
N MET A 589 11.72 4.11 -4.97
CA MET A 589 11.07 4.20 -6.28
C MET A 589 12.05 3.91 -7.42
N CYS A 590 13.30 4.34 -7.29
CA CYS A 590 14.34 4.12 -8.28
C CYS A 590 14.84 2.67 -8.22
N LYS A 591 14.37 1.84 -9.17
CA LYS A 591 14.75 0.42 -9.30
C LYS A 591 16.24 0.18 -9.58
N LYS A 592 17.04 1.22 -9.85
CA LYS A 592 18.51 1.15 -9.84
C LYS A 592 19.05 1.26 -8.42
N ALA A 593 18.65 2.28 -7.66
CA ALA A 593 19.06 2.46 -6.26
C ALA A 593 18.57 1.32 -5.34
N ALA A 594 17.34 0.84 -5.53
CA ALA A 594 16.79 -0.28 -4.77
C ALA A 594 17.61 -1.57 -4.95
N ARG A 595 17.97 -1.92 -6.19
CA ARG A 595 18.80 -3.10 -6.52
C ARG A 595 20.24 -3.00 -5.99
N ALA A 596 20.78 -1.79 -5.89
CA ALA A 596 22.10 -1.53 -5.31
C ALA A 596 22.10 -1.51 -3.78
N GLY A 597 20.95 -1.71 -3.11
CA GLY A 597 20.86 -1.90 -1.66
C GLY A 597 20.25 -0.74 -0.87
N LEU A 598 19.82 0.36 -1.49
CA LEU A 598 19.13 1.46 -0.77
C LEU A 598 17.81 1.00 -0.12
N SER A 599 17.27 -0.15 -0.54
CA SER A 599 16.09 -0.79 0.03
C SER A 599 16.36 -1.63 1.29
N GLN A 600 17.62 -1.75 1.74
CA GLN A 600 17.99 -2.31 3.04
C GLN A 600 17.92 -1.22 4.12
N SER A 601 17.28 -1.52 5.25
CA SER A 601 17.30 -0.65 6.42
C SER A 601 18.58 -0.83 7.25
N LEU A 602 18.94 0.19 8.03
CA LEU A 602 20.08 0.13 8.95
C LEU A 602 19.96 -1.03 9.94
N PHE A 603 18.75 -1.32 10.43
CA PHE A 603 18.52 -2.44 11.35
C PHE A 603 18.78 -3.78 10.64
N GLU A 604 18.27 -4.01 9.41
CA GLU A 604 18.55 -5.22 8.64
C GLU A 604 20.06 -5.42 8.42
N ARG A 605 20.80 -4.37 8.04
CA ARG A 605 22.25 -4.47 7.82
C ARG A 605 23.00 -4.81 9.12
N LEU A 606 22.64 -4.20 10.25
CA LEU A 606 23.23 -4.50 11.56
C LEU A 606 22.91 -5.92 12.06
N VAL A 607 21.72 -6.47 11.74
CA VAL A 607 21.38 -7.88 12.03
C VAL A 607 22.22 -8.83 11.16
N VAL A 608 22.42 -8.53 9.88
CA VAL A 608 23.28 -9.33 8.98
C VAL A 608 24.76 -9.26 9.38
N LEU A 609 25.20 -8.16 10.00
CA LEU A 609 26.49 -8.03 10.68
C LEU A 609 26.60 -8.83 12.00
N GLY A 610 25.55 -9.54 12.41
CA GLY A 610 25.54 -10.41 13.59
C GLY A 610 25.09 -9.74 14.89
N ILE A 611 24.63 -8.49 14.87
CA ILE A 611 24.06 -7.85 16.06
C ILE A 611 22.67 -8.44 16.33
N ARG A 612 22.61 -9.37 17.28
CA ARG A 612 21.37 -10.06 17.67
C ARG A 612 20.37 -9.08 18.30
N PRO A 613 19.13 -8.96 17.77
CA PRO A 613 18.12 -8.09 18.35
C PRO A 613 17.41 -8.73 19.54
N PHE A 614 17.02 -7.92 20.53
CA PHE A 614 16.16 -8.35 21.63
C PHE A 614 14.74 -8.54 21.11
N ARG A 615 14.28 -9.80 21.00
CA ARG A 615 12.93 -10.14 20.52
C ARG A 615 11.91 -9.96 21.66
N LEU A 616 10.81 -9.26 21.39
CA LEU A 616 9.63 -9.24 22.26
C LEU A 616 8.74 -10.44 21.93
N GLU A 617 8.33 -11.22 22.94
CA GLU A 617 7.81 -12.58 22.71
C GLU A 617 6.30 -12.72 22.84
N VAL A 618 5.63 -11.82 23.58
CA VAL A 618 4.22 -11.97 23.97
C VAL A 618 3.36 -10.92 23.27
N GLN A 619 2.36 -11.36 22.47
CA GLN A 619 1.45 -10.47 21.74
C GLN A 619 0.11 -10.25 22.49
N TYR A 620 -0.41 -9.02 22.43
CA TYR A 620 -1.63 -8.60 23.14
C TYR A 620 -2.74 -8.06 22.21
N ARG A 621 -2.57 -8.16 20.89
CA ARG A 621 -3.50 -7.62 19.88
C ARG A 621 -4.58 -8.61 19.51
N MET A 622 -4.16 -9.78 19.05
CA MET A 622 -4.94 -10.71 18.21
C MET A 622 -5.57 -11.84 19.04
N HIS A 623 -6.74 -12.33 18.63
CA HIS A 623 -7.25 -13.64 19.07
C HIS A 623 -6.23 -14.76 18.78
N PRO A 624 -6.02 -15.74 19.67
CA PRO A 624 -4.96 -16.76 19.51
C PRO A 624 -4.93 -17.50 18.16
N GLU A 625 -6.09 -17.88 17.61
CA GLU A 625 -6.14 -18.56 16.30
C GLU A 625 -5.68 -17.66 15.13
N LEU A 626 -5.71 -16.33 15.27
CA LEU A 626 -5.23 -15.38 14.27
C LEU A 626 -3.70 -15.21 14.32
N SER A 627 -3.11 -15.26 15.53
CA SER A 627 -1.66 -15.10 15.71
C SER A 627 -0.87 -16.34 15.29
N ARG A 628 -1.52 -17.50 15.24
CA ARG A 628 -0.93 -18.81 14.99
C ARG A 628 -0.15 -18.90 13.68
N PHE A 629 -0.79 -18.72 12.52
CA PHE A 629 -0.08 -18.81 11.24
C PHE A 629 1.06 -17.78 11.12
N PRO A 630 0.88 -16.50 11.50
CA PRO A 630 2.00 -15.55 11.55
C PRO A 630 3.14 -15.97 12.47
N SER A 631 2.84 -16.54 13.66
CA SER A 631 3.86 -17.07 14.59
C SER A 631 4.65 -18.20 13.96
N ASP A 632 3.97 -19.25 13.51
CA ASP A 632 4.56 -20.47 12.97
C ASP A 632 5.40 -20.18 11.70
N PHE A 633 4.96 -19.23 10.86
CA PHE A 633 5.57 -18.97 9.56
C PHE A 633 6.63 -17.86 9.56
N PHE A 634 6.41 -16.74 10.27
CA PHE A 634 7.33 -15.58 10.26
C PHE A 634 8.20 -15.46 11.51
N TYR A 635 7.84 -16.12 12.62
CA TYR A 635 8.51 -15.98 13.91
C TYR A 635 8.89 -17.32 14.55
N GLU A 636 9.02 -18.38 13.73
CA GLU A 636 9.54 -19.70 14.13
C GLU A 636 8.69 -20.38 15.23
N GLY A 637 7.42 -19.99 15.37
CA GLY A 637 6.53 -20.42 16.46
C GLY A 637 6.79 -19.71 17.80
N SER A 638 7.71 -18.74 17.87
CA SER A 638 8.16 -18.11 19.11
C SER A 638 7.21 -17.04 19.68
N LEU A 639 6.11 -16.70 18.98
CA LEU A 639 5.17 -15.67 19.41
C LEU A 639 4.11 -16.27 20.35
N GLN A 640 4.16 -15.86 21.62
CA GLN A 640 3.24 -16.28 22.68
C GLN A 640 2.01 -15.37 22.74
N ASN A 641 0.88 -15.89 23.22
CA ASN A 641 -0.35 -15.12 23.38
C ASN A 641 -0.49 -14.59 24.81
N GLY A 642 -0.50 -13.27 24.96
CA GLY A 642 -0.77 -12.56 26.22
C GLY A 642 -2.23 -12.18 26.40
N VAL A 643 -3.12 -12.70 25.56
CA VAL A 643 -4.58 -12.54 25.61
C VAL A 643 -5.27 -13.85 25.25
N SER A 644 -6.38 -14.12 25.93
CA SER A 644 -7.22 -15.32 25.76
C SER A 644 -8.15 -15.24 24.53
N ALA A 645 -8.84 -16.35 24.24
CA ALA A 645 -9.91 -16.37 23.26
C ALA A 645 -11.13 -15.55 23.76
N GLU A 646 -11.40 -15.63 25.06
CA GLU A 646 -12.49 -14.96 25.77
C GLU A 646 -12.35 -13.44 25.71
N GLU A 647 -11.15 -12.90 25.99
CA GLU A 647 -10.83 -11.46 25.84
C GLU A 647 -10.86 -10.97 24.38
N ARG A 648 -10.91 -11.89 23.41
CA ARG A 648 -11.00 -11.59 21.98
C ARG A 648 -12.25 -12.18 21.34
N LYS A 649 -13.30 -12.40 22.14
CA LYS A 649 -14.64 -12.76 21.68
C LYS A 649 -15.53 -11.52 21.59
N LEU A 650 -16.21 -11.35 20.46
CA LEU A 650 -17.15 -10.23 20.25
C LEU A 650 -18.48 -10.52 20.97
N VAL A 651 -18.64 -9.95 22.16
CA VAL A 651 -19.82 -10.11 23.02
C VAL A 651 -21.03 -9.39 22.40
N LYS A 652 -22.19 -10.09 22.34
CA LYS A 652 -23.49 -9.63 21.77
C LYS A 652 -23.56 -9.44 20.24
N ILE A 653 -22.58 -9.91 19.46
CA ILE A 653 -22.54 -9.73 17.99
C ILE A 653 -22.80 -11.06 17.27
N ASP A 654 -23.93 -11.14 16.56
CA ASP A 654 -24.29 -12.30 15.72
C ASP A 654 -23.64 -12.19 14.34
N PHE A 655 -22.47 -12.80 14.18
CA PHE A 655 -21.82 -12.98 12.88
C PHE A 655 -21.65 -14.49 12.56
N PRO A 656 -22.05 -14.96 11.37
CA PRO A 656 -21.98 -16.38 11.00
C PRO A 656 -20.55 -16.80 10.62
N TRP A 657 -19.68 -16.98 11.62
CA TRP A 657 -18.37 -17.59 11.43
C TRP A 657 -18.52 -19.07 11.04
N PRO A 658 -17.77 -19.60 10.05
CA PRO A 658 -17.86 -21.02 9.66
C PRO A 658 -17.55 -22.00 10.78
N ILE A 659 -16.68 -21.60 11.72
CA ILE A 659 -16.37 -22.30 12.98
C ILE A 659 -16.45 -21.21 14.07
N PRO A 660 -17.39 -21.27 15.04
CA PRO A 660 -17.62 -20.16 15.99
C PRO A 660 -16.42 -19.78 16.87
N GLU A 661 -15.52 -20.73 17.13
CA GLU A 661 -14.29 -20.56 17.92
C GLU A 661 -13.14 -19.95 17.09
N ARG A 662 -13.33 -19.79 15.77
CA ARG A 662 -12.33 -19.28 14.83
C ARG A 662 -12.89 -18.04 14.12
N PRO A 663 -12.57 -16.82 14.61
CA PRO A 663 -13.01 -15.59 13.97
C PRO A 663 -12.16 -15.26 12.71
N MET A 664 -11.99 -16.26 11.83
CA MET A 664 -11.32 -16.11 10.55
C MET A 664 -11.90 -17.04 9.50
N PHE A 665 -11.91 -16.60 8.23
CA PHE A 665 -12.11 -17.49 7.09
C PHE A 665 -11.56 -16.91 5.79
N PHE A 666 -11.35 -17.79 4.81
CA PHE A 666 -11.04 -17.45 3.44
C PHE A 666 -12.28 -17.72 2.58
N LEU A 667 -12.85 -16.68 1.96
CA LEU A 667 -13.96 -16.76 1.03
C LEU A 667 -13.46 -16.89 -0.41
N LEU A 668 -13.57 -18.10 -0.94
CA LEU A 668 -13.26 -18.42 -2.34
C LEU A 668 -14.16 -17.60 -3.27
N THR A 669 -13.53 -16.80 -4.13
CA THR A 669 -14.18 -15.95 -5.14
C THR A 669 -13.48 -16.15 -6.48
N GLN A 670 -14.24 -16.48 -7.54
CA GLN A 670 -13.70 -16.77 -8.89
C GLN A 670 -14.03 -15.66 -9.92
N GLY A 671 -14.18 -14.40 -9.50
CA GLY A 671 -14.31 -13.26 -10.41
C GLY A 671 -13.02 -12.99 -11.18
N GLN A 672 -13.10 -12.56 -12.43
CA GLN A 672 -11.93 -12.21 -13.26
C GLN A 672 -11.27 -10.91 -12.75
N GLU A 673 -9.94 -10.79 -12.88
CA GLU A 673 -9.24 -9.53 -12.62
C GLU A 673 -9.37 -8.57 -13.81
N GLU A 674 -9.55 -7.29 -13.53
CA GLU A 674 -9.64 -6.24 -14.54
C GLU A 674 -8.53 -5.19 -14.31
N ILE A 675 -8.04 -4.59 -15.39
CA ILE A 675 -7.13 -3.44 -15.30
C ILE A 675 -7.94 -2.23 -14.84
N ALA A 676 -7.42 -1.46 -13.89
CA ALA A 676 -8.06 -0.24 -13.43
C ALA A 676 -7.94 0.87 -14.48
N GLY A 677 -8.83 1.88 -14.42
CA GLY A 677 -8.88 3.01 -15.38
C GLY A 677 -7.62 3.88 -15.49
N SER A 678 -6.62 3.60 -14.69
CA SER A 678 -5.31 4.24 -14.61
C SER A 678 -4.21 3.47 -15.38
N GLY A 679 -4.46 2.21 -15.74
CA GLY A 679 -3.59 1.36 -16.55
C GLY A 679 -2.60 0.48 -15.77
N THR A 680 -2.08 0.92 -14.62
CA THR A 680 -1.03 0.15 -13.89
C THR A 680 -1.58 -0.77 -12.79
N SER A 681 -2.74 -0.43 -12.23
CA SER A 681 -3.37 -1.14 -11.11
C SER A 681 -4.49 -2.10 -11.53
N TYR A 682 -4.99 -2.90 -10.58
CA TYR A 682 -5.96 -3.97 -10.81
C TYR A 682 -7.16 -3.84 -9.86
N LEU A 683 -8.29 -4.42 -10.25
CA LEU A 683 -9.51 -4.52 -9.44
C LEU A 683 -10.29 -5.80 -9.75
N ASN A 684 -11.27 -6.14 -8.92
CA ASN A 684 -12.11 -7.34 -9.09
C ASN A 684 -13.54 -7.09 -8.58
N ARG A 685 -14.52 -7.08 -9.48
CA ARG A 685 -15.96 -6.80 -9.18
C ARG A 685 -16.55 -7.79 -8.19
N THR A 686 -16.28 -9.07 -8.37
CA THR A 686 -16.90 -10.12 -7.55
C THR A 686 -16.35 -10.10 -6.13
N GLU A 687 -15.05 -9.84 -5.97
CA GLU A 687 -14.49 -9.59 -4.63
C GLU A 687 -15.10 -8.33 -4.00
N ALA A 688 -15.16 -7.21 -4.71
CA ALA A 688 -15.71 -5.96 -4.17
C ALA A 688 -17.17 -6.11 -3.69
N SER A 689 -17.99 -6.82 -4.47
CA SER A 689 -19.37 -7.14 -4.11
C SER A 689 -19.49 -8.11 -2.93
N ASN A 690 -18.48 -8.94 -2.66
CA ASN A 690 -18.44 -9.80 -1.48
C ASN A 690 -17.95 -9.01 -0.24
N VAL A 691 -16.99 -8.10 -0.42
CA VAL A 691 -16.47 -7.22 0.64
C VAL A 691 -17.56 -6.26 1.17
N GLU A 692 -18.42 -5.69 0.30
CA GLU A 692 -19.61 -4.92 0.74
C GLU A 692 -20.52 -5.79 1.62
N LYS A 693 -20.94 -6.97 1.14
CA LYS A 693 -21.84 -7.87 1.88
C LYS A 693 -21.30 -8.27 3.26
N ILE A 694 -19.99 -8.47 3.37
CA ILE A 694 -19.30 -8.77 4.63
C ILE A 694 -19.33 -7.55 5.56
N ALA A 695 -18.92 -6.37 5.09
CA ALA A 695 -18.94 -5.13 5.87
C ALA A 695 -20.37 -4.80 6.35
N THR A 696 -21.34 -4.87 5.44
CA THR A 696 -22.78 -4.73 5.70
C THR A 696 -23.28 -5.71 6.76
N ARG A 697 -22.84 -6.97 6.76
CA ARG A 697 -23.24 -7.93 7.80
C ARG A 697 -22.66 -7.58 9.17
N PHE A 698 -21.45 -7.04 9.26
CA PHE A 698 -20.89 -6.54 10.53
C PHE A 698 -21.63 -5.29 11.03
N LEU A 699 -21.89 -4.31 10.16
CA LEU A 699 -22.68 -3.11 10.51
C LEU A 699 -24.07 -3.49 11.04
N ARG A 700 -24.77 -4.42 10.37
CA ARG A 700 -26.07 -4.95 10.81
C ARG A 700 -25.99 -5.78 12.11
N ALA A 701 -24.81 -6.32 12.45
CA ALA A 701 -24.56 -7.03 13.70
C ALA A 701 -24.09 -6.12 14.85
N GLY A 702 -24.06 -4.79 14.65
CA GLY A 702 -23.76 -3.80 15.71
C GLY A 702 -22.30 -3.37 15.81
N ILE A 703 -21.43 -3.78 14.88
CA ILE A 703 -20.06 -3.23 14.78
C ILE A 703 -20.11 -1.81 14.22
N LYS A 704 -19.36 -0.87 14.81
CA LYS A 704 -19.23 0.49 14.26
C LYS A 704 -18.33 0.52 13.01
N PRO A 705 -18.57 1.44 12.05
CA PRO A 705 -17.69 1.66 10.90
C PRO A 705 -16.20 1.80 11.26
N GLU A 706 -15.91 2.62 12.28
CA GLU A 706 -14.58 2.89 12.85
C GLU A 706 -13.75 1.62 13.15
N GLN A 707 -14.44 0.55 13.56
CA GLN A 707 -13.87 -0.71 14.03
C GLN A 707 -13.52 -1.68 12.89
N ILE A 708 -13.96 -1.39 11.66
CA ILE A 708 -13.72 -2.17 10.44
C ILE A 708 -12.58 -1.53 9.64
N GLY A 709 -11.68 -2.35 9.11
CA GLY A 709 -10.73 -1.94 8.09
C GLY A 709 -10.80 -2.85 6.86
N VAL A 710 -10.67 -2.28 5.68
CA VAL A 710 -10.62 -3.01 4.41
C VAL A 710 -9.24 -2.81 3.78
N ILE A 711 -8.51 -3.91 3.60
CA ILE A 711 -7.15 -3.93 3.09
C ILE A 711 -7.14 -4.51 1.67
N THR A 712 -6.52 -3.81 0.73
CA THR A 712 -6.27 -4.33 -0.62
C THR A 712 -4.88 -3.92 -1.12
N PRO A 713 -4.12 -4.80 -1.79
CA PRO A 713 -2.80 -4.46 -2.33
C PRO A 713 -2.86 -3.57 -3.59
N TYR A 714 -4.04 -3.32 -4.16
CA TYR A 714 -4.20 -2.54 -5.40
C TYR A 714 -5.06 -1.29 -5.21
N GLU A 715 -4.50 -0.14 -5.58
CA GLU A 715 -5.17 1.17 -5.52
C GLU A 715 -6.44 1.23 -6.39
N GLY A 716 -6.44 0.56 -7.55
CA GLY A 716 -7.63 0.43 -8.39
C GLY A 716 -8.80 -0.26 -7.68
N GLN A 717 -8.52 -1.29 -6.87
CA GLN A 717 -9.52 -1.93 -6.02
C GLN A 717 -9.90 -1.04 -4.83
N ARG A 718 -8.98 -0.27 -4.23
CA ARG A 718 -9.30 0.68 -3.14
C ARG A 718 -10.33 1.71 -3.62
N ALA A 719 -10.04 2.39 -4.72
CA ALA A 719 -10.94 3.38 -5.31
C ALA A 719 -12.27 2.76 -5.75
N TYR A 720 -12.24 1.57 -6.36
CA TYR A 720 -13.46 0.87 -6.77
C TYR A 720 -14.31 0.41 -5.58
N LEU A 721 -13.70 -0.01 -4.46
CA LEU A 721 -14.42 -0.37 -3.22
C LEU A 721 -15.14 0.83 -2.59
N VAL A 722 -14.45 1.98 -2.45
CA VAL A 722 -15.04 3.23 -1.94
C VAL A 722 -16.26 3.61 -2.78
N GLN A 723 -16.08 3.67 -4.11
CA GLN A 723 -17.16 3.99 -5.04
C GLN A 723 -18.31 2.97 -4.97
N TYR A 724 -18.01 1.67 -4.99
CA TYR A 724 -19.01 0.61 -4.98
C TYR A 724 -19.86 0.63 -3.69
N MET A 725 -19.24 0.81 -2.52
CA MET A 725 -19.99 0.89 -1.26
C MET A 725 -20.86 2.14 -1.17
N GLN A 726 -20.42 3.28 -1.73
CA GLN A 726 -21.23 4.51 -1.74
C GLN A 726 -22.49 4.39 -2.63
N TYR A 727 -22.39 3.76 -3.80
CA TYR A 727 -23.51 3.68 -4.77
C TYR A 727 -24.37 2.40 -4.67
N HIS A 728 -23.81 1.28 -4.20
CA HIS A 728 -24.50 -0.01 -4.10
C HIS A 728 -24.65 -0.54 -2.67
N GLY A 729 -24.06 0.12 -1.66
CA GLY A 729 -24.13 -0.31 -0.27
C GLY A 729 -25.56 -0.27 0.27
N SER A 730 -26.00 -1.37 0.90
CA SER A 730 -27.40 -1.55 1.33
C SER A 730 -27.79 -0.84 2.64
N LEU A 731 -27.05 0.21 3.03
CA LEU A 731 -27.23 1.02 4.25
C LEU A 731 -26.91 2.49 3.92
N HIS A 732 -27.10 3.41 4.87
CA HIS A 732 -26.82 4.82 4.65
C HIS A 732 -25.34 5.08 4.30
N SER A 733 -25.07 5.78 3.19
CA SER A 733 -23.74 5.93 2.58
C SER A 733 -22.62 6.35 3.57
N LYS A 734 -22.88 7.31 4.45
CA LYS A 734 -21.95 7.76 5.51
C LYS A 734 -21.32 6.62 6.33
N LEU A 735 -22.09 5.56 6.63
CA LEU A 735 -21.58 4.39 7.38
C LEU A 735 -20.48 3.63 6.63
N TYR A 736 -20.47 3.68 5.29
CA TYR A 736 -19.37 3.13 4.50
C TYR A 736 -18.22 4.11 4.34
N GLN A 737 -18.48 5.42 4.38
CA GLN A 737 -17.44 6.44 4.32
C GLN A 737 -16.54 6.41 5.58
N GLU A 738 -17.10 6.03 6.73
CA GLU A 738 -16.36 5.88 7.99
C GLU A 738 -15.56 4.54 8.08
N ILE A 739 -15.74 3.58 7.16
CA ILE A 739 -14.94 2.35 7.11
C ILE A 739 -13.59 2.63 6.43
N GLU A 740 -12.48 2.39 7.11
CA GLU A 740 -11.13 2.68 6.57
C GLU A 740 -10.75 1.70 5.44
N ILE A 741 -10.70 2.17 4.18
CA ILE A 741 -10.31 1.38 2.99
C ILE A 741 -8.95 1.85 2.49
N ALA A 742 -7.89 1.03 2.61
CA ALA A 742 -6.54 1.43 2.25
C ALA A 742 -5.61 0.27 1.81
N SER A 743 -4.40 0.64 1.38
CA SER A 743 -3.34 -0.31 1.05
C SER A 743 -2.66 -0.87 2.30
N VAL A 744 -2.11 -2.09 2.20
CA VAL A 744 -1.34 -2.76 3.28
C VAL A 744 -0.34 -1.80 3.95
N ASP A 745 0.40 -1.06 3.12
CA ASP A 745 1.45 -0.13 3.52
C ASP A 745 0.90 1.07 4.33
N ALA A 746 -0.33 1.50 4.05
CA ALA A 746 -1.01 2.56 4.79
C ALA A 746 -1.59 2.08 6.15
N PHE A 747 -1.81 0.77 6.29
CA PHE A 747 -2.27 0.11 7.52
C PHE A 747 -1.13 -0.28 8.48
N GLN A 748 0.14 -0.09 8.11
CA GLN A 748 1.26 -0.32 9.03
C GLN A 748 1.17 0.62 10.25
N GLY A 749 1.59 0.14 11.43
CA GLY A 749 1.38 0.82 12.71
C GLY A 749 -0.08 0.86 13.22
N ARG A 750 -1.09 0.61 12.37
CA ARG A 750 -2.52 0.61 12.74
C ARG A 750 -3.00 -0.78 13.19
N GLU A 751 -4.20 -0.81 13.75
CA GLU A 751 -5.00 -1.99 14.06
C GLU A 751 -6.50 -1.67 14.00
N LYS A 752 -7.33 -2.70 13.80
CA LYS A 752 -8.80 -2.64 13.79
C LYS A 752 -9.36 -3.85 14.52
N ASP A 753 -10.63 -3.80 14.91
CA ASP A 753 -11.28 -4.95 15.53
C ASP A 753 -11.57 -6.03 14.49
N ILE A 754 -12.08 -5.64 13.33
CA ILE A 754 -12.31 -6.50 12.16
C ILE A 754 -11.46 -6.03 10.97
N ILE A 755 -10.86 -6.97 10.24
CA ILE A 755 -10.20 -6.72 8.94
C ILE A 755 -10.84 -7.57 7.84
N ILE A 756 -11.09 -6.94 6.69
CA ILE A 756 -11.49 -7.62 5.46
C ILE A 756 -10.37 -7.39 4.42
N MET A 757 -9.79 -8.46 3.88
CA MET A 757 -8.73 -8.40 2.87
C MET A 757 -9.26 -8.82 1.49
N SER A 758 -9.07 -7.98 0.47
CA SER A 758 -9.32 -8.33 -0.94
C SER A 758 -8.00 -8.64 -1.63
N CYS A 759 -7.89 -9.80 -2.28
CA CYS A 759 -6.67 -10.27 -2.95
C CYS A 759 -6.58 -9.78 -4.41
N VAL A 760 -7.72 -9.50 -5.04
CA VAL A 760 -7.93 -9.06 -6.43
C VAL A 760 -7.55 -10.08 -7.51
N ARG A 761 -6.37 -10.71 -7.39
CA ARG A 761 -5.70 -11.40 -8.48
C ARG A 761 -6.34 -12.75 -8.81
N SER A 762 -6.71 -12.88 -10.07
CA SER A 762 -7.52 -13.96 -10.63
C SER A 762 -7.20 -14.11 -12.13
N ASN A 763 -6.06 -14.73 -12.41
CA ASN A 763 -5.49 -14.91 -13.75
C ASN A 763 -4.80 -16.29 -13.92
N GLU A 764 -4.59 -16.69 -15.18
CA GLU A 764 -4.00 -17.99 -15.50
C GLU A 764 -2.45 -17.97 -15.48
N HIS A 765 -1.81 -16.93 -16.00
CA HIS A 765 -0.36 -16.92 -16.30
C HIS A 765 0.44 -15.71 -15.78
N GLN A 766 -0.18 -14.73 -15.12
CA GLN A 766 0.40 -13.41 -14.85
C GLN A 766 0.86 -13.17 -13.40
N GLY A 767 0.90 -14.21 -12.58
CA GLY A 767 1.30 -14.16 -11.16
C GLY A 767 0.40 -13.27 -10.29
N ILE A 768 0.83 -13.00 -9.05
CA ILE A 768 0.05 -12.22 -8.07
C ILE A 768 0.68 -10.87 -7.68
N GLY A 769 1.82 -10.49 -8.30
CA GLY A 769 2.40 -9.15 -8.18
C GLY A 769 2.80 -8.80 -6.74
N PHE A 770 2.29 -7.68 -6.20
CA PHE A 770 2.60 -7.20 -4.85
C PHE A 770 2.24 -8.19 -3.73
N LEU A 771 1.37 -9.18 -3.99
CA LEU A 771 1.08 -10.26 -3.04
C LEU A 771 2.20 -11.30 -2.89
N ASN A 772 3.30 -11.19 -3.65
CA ASN A 772 4.47 -12.04 -3.49
C ASN A 772 5.31 -11.70 -2.23
N ASP A 773 5.32 -10.45 -1.74
CA ASP A 773 6.19 -10.05 -0.61
C ASP A 773 5.67 -10.66 0.71
N PRO A 774 6.43 -11.54 1.39
CA PRO A 774 5.99 -12.17 2.63
C PRO A 774 5.69 -11.16 3.74
N ARG A 775 6.42 -10.04 3.76
CA ARG A 775 6.29 -8.98 4.78
C ARG A 775 4.98 -8.22 4.62
N ARG A 776 4.50 -8.04 3.37
CA ARG A 776 3.16 -7.48 3.08
C ARG A 776 2.06 -8.39 3.61
N LEU A 777 2.17 -9.70 3.40
CA LEU A 777 1.18 -10.64 3.93
C LEU A 777 1.20 -10.67 5.47
N ASN A 778 2.37 -10.70 6.10
CA ASN A 778 2.50 -10.63 7.55
C ASN A 778 1.85 -9.37 8.14
N VAL A 779 2.13 -8.18 7.58
CA VAL A 779 1.48 -6.94 7.98
C VAL A 779 -0.05 -7.08 7.85
N ALA A 780 -0.56 -7.53 6.70
CA ALA A 780 -2.01 -7.63 6.44
C ALA A 780 -2.73 -8.58 7.42
N LEU A 781 -2.18 -9.79 7.67
CA LEU A 781 -2.77 -10.78 8.58
C LEU A 781 -2.85 -10.27 10.03
N THR A 782 -1.90 -9.43 10.44
CA THR A 782 -1.73 -9.02 11.86
C THR A 782 -2.31 -7.64 12.19
N ARG A 783 -3.25 -7.12 11.38
CA ARG A 783 -3.97 -5.86 11.66
C ARG A 783 -5.25 -6.04 12.49
N ALA A 784 -5.86 -7.22 12.47
CA ALA A 784 -7.09 -7.51 13.21
C ALA A 784 -6.83 -7.75 14.71
N LYS A 785 -7.80 -7.42 15.57
CA LYS A 785 -7.82 -7.83 16.98
C LYS A 785 -8.75 -9.01 17.21
N TYR A 786 -9.99 -8.90 16.72
CA TYR A 786 -11.04 -9.89 16.95
C TYR A 786 -11.22 -10.84 15.77
N GLY A 787 -11.15 -10.38 14.51
CA GLY A 787 -11.31 -11.30 13.36
C GLY A 787 -10.84 -10.79 12.00
N ILE A 788 -10.52 -11.73 11.10
CA ILE A 788 -10.03 -11.44 9.74
C ILE A 788 -10.74 -12.29 8.67
N ILE A 789 -11.17 -11.65 7.59
CA ILE A 789 -11.79 -12.35 6.45
C ILE A 789 -10.99 -12.05 5.19
N ILE A 790 -10.55 -13.09 4.49
CA ILE A 790 -9.77 -12.98 3.26
C ILE A 790 -10.65 -13.37 2.08
N VAL A 791 -10.79 -12.49 1.10
CA VAL A 791 -11.56 -12.71 -0.14
C VAL A 791 -10.58 -12.80 -1.30
N GLY A 792 -10.65 -13.86 -2.11
CA GLY A 792 -9.73 -14.05 -3.24
C GLY A 792 -9.91 -15.35 -4.01
N ASN A 793 -9.06 -15.59 -5.01
CA ASN A 793 -9.08 -16.81 -5.83
C ASN A 793 -7.94 -17.79 -5.44
N PRO A 794 -8.24 -18.90 -4.73
CA PRO A 794 -7.21 -19.87 -4.31
C PRO A 794 -6.47 -20.54 -5.47
N LYS A 795 -7.08 -20.68 -6.66
CA LYS A 795 -6.44 -21.30 -7.86
C LYS A 795 -5.23 -20.50 -8.35
N VAL A 796 -5.15 -19.22 -8.00
CA VAL A 796 -4.13 -18.28 -8.48
C VAL A 796 -3.13 -17.97 -7.38
N LEU A 797 -3.62 -17.80 -6.14
CA LEU A 797 -2.79 -17.60 -4.96
C LEU A 797 -1.93 -18.83 -4.63
N SER A 798 -2.48 -20.05 -4.69
CA SER A 798 -1.74 -21.30 -4.39
C SER A 798 -0.56 -21.61 -5.32
N LYS A 799 -0.40 -20.85 -6.42
CA LYS A 799 0.81 -20.91 -7.28
C LYS A 799 2.06 -20.36 -6.55
N GLN A 800 1.89 -19.52 -5.53
CA GLN A 800 2.97 -19.03 -4.68
C GLN A 800 3.12 -19.90 -3.41
N PRO A 801 4.34 -20.32 -3.02
CA PRO A 801 4.54 -21.21 -1.87
C PRO A 801 3.94 -20.68 -0.57
N LEU A 802 4.16 -19.41 -0.24
CA LEU A 802 3.62 -18.72 0.95
C LEU A 802 2.09 -18.85 1.03
N TRP A 803 1.41 -18.48 -0.06
CA TRP A 803 -0.05 -18.53 -0.16
C TRP A 803 -0.59 -19.96 -0.17
N ASN A 804 0.15 -20.92 -0.70
CA ASN A 804 -0.21 -22.34 -0.61
C ASN A 804 -0.18 -22.84 0.85
N HIS A 805 0.80 -22.42 1.67
CA HIS A 805 0.81 -22.73 3.10
C HIS A 805 -0.38 -22.09 3.82
N LEU A 806 -0.67 -20.81 3.56
CA LEU A 806 -1.84 -20.12 4.14
C LEU A 806 -3.16 -20.81 3.78
N LEU A 807 -3.37 -21.14 2.49
CA LEU A 807 -4.58 -21.81 2.01
C LEU A 807 -4.71 -23.25 2.56
N SER A 808 -3.58 -23.96 2.72
CA SER A 808 -3.55 -25.27 3.37
C SER A 808 -3.95 -25.16 4.85
N PHE A 809 -3.37 -24.21 5.60
CA PHE A 809 -3.72 -23.95 6.99
C PHE A 809 -5.21 -23.59 7.17
N TYR A 810 -5.75 -22.68 6.35
CA TYR A 810 -7.18 -22.33 6.39
C TYR A 810 -8.08 -23.52 6.06
N LYS A 811 -7.65 -24.43 5.17
CA LYS A 811 -8.40 -25.67 4.88
C LYS A 811 -8.33 -26.67 6.03
N GLU A 812 -7.14 -26.89 6.61
CA GLU A 812 -6.96 -27.77 7.78
C GLU A 812 -7.76 -27.28 9.00
N GLN A 813 -7.88 -25.96 9.18
CA GLN A 813 -8.73 -25.36 10.22
C GLN A 813 -10.23 -25.32 9.86
N LYS A 814 -10.64 -25.86 8.69
CA LYS A 814 -12.02 -25.87 8.15
C LYS A 814 -12.66 -24.50 7.94
N VAL A 815 -11.84 -23.49 7.65
CA VAL A 815 -12.26 -22.11 7.43
C VAL A 815 -11.91 -21.60 6.01
N LEU A 816 -11.66 -22.51 5.07
CA LEU A 816 -11.66 -22.22 3.63
C LEU A 816 -13.07 -22.54 3.08
N VAL A 817 -13.82 -21.52 2.69
CA VAL A 817 -15.25 -21.64 2.38
C VAL A 817 -15.65 -21.00 1.04
N GLU A 818 -16.78 -21.46 0.52
CA GLU A 818 -17.43 -20.97 -0.70
C GLU A 818 -18.95 -20.88 -0.52
N GLY A 819 -19.63 -20.21 -1.46
CA GLY A 819 -21.08 -19.97 -1.42
C GLY A 819 -21.47 -18.61 -0.83
N PRO A 820 -22.77 -18.37 -0.59
CA PRO A 820 -23.27 -17.10 -0.04
C PRO A 820 -22.96 -16.99 1.46
N LEU A 821 -22.75 -15.76 1.94
CA LEU A 821 -22.43 -15.45 3.35
C LEU A 821 -23.47 -15.98 4.36
N THR A 822 -24.71 -16.24 3.93
CA THR A 822 -25.79 -16.82 4.74
C THR A 822 -25.80 -18.35 4.81
N ASN A 823 -25.04 -19.04 3.96
CA ASN A 823 -24.97 -20.50 3.88
C ASN A 823 -23.63 -20.93 3.26
N MET A 824 -22.53 -20.58 3.97
CA MET A 824 -21.17 -20.91 3.57
C MET A 824 -20.89 -22.40 3.75
N LYS A 825 -20.10 -22.99 2.84
CA LYS A 825 -19.70 -24.41 2.86
C LYS A 825 -18.20 -24.54 2.73
N GLU A 826 -17.60 -25.58 3.32
CA GLU A 826 -16.18 -25.89 3.16
C GLU A 826 -15.85 -26.15 1.67
N SER A 827 -14.81 -25.49 1.15
CA SER A 827 -14.44 -25.65 -0.26
C SER A 827 -13.70 -26.96 -0.52
N LEU A 828 -14.20 -27.73 -1.50
CA LEU A 828 -13.62 -29.01 -1.88
C LEU A 828 -12.31 -28.88 -2.68
N ILE A 829 -11.90 -27.67 -3.05
CA ILE A 829 -10.70 -27.41 -3.86
C ILE A 829 -9.43 -28.07 -3.27
N GLN A 830 -8.65 -28.74 -4.12
CA GLN A 830 -7.42 -29.41 -3.72
C GLN A 830 -6.19 -28.56 -4.10
N PHE A 831 -5.16 -28.59 -3.26
CA PHE A 831 -3.89 -27.92 -3.48
C PHE A 831 -2.76 -28.95 -3.59
N ALA A 832 -1.71 -28.62 -4.35
CA ALA A 832 -0.47 -29.40 -4.31
C ALA A 832 0.16 -29.28 -2.91
N LYS A 833 0.69 -30.39 -2.36
CA LYS A 833 1.29 -30.38 -1.02
C LYS A 833 2.33 -29.25 -0.89
N PRO A 834 2.30 -28.43 0.18
CA PRO A 834 3.26 -27.35 0.37
C PRO A 834 4.69 -27.92 0.38
N LYS A 835 5.55 -27.38 -0.47
CA LYS A 835 6.99 -27.68 -0.47
C LYS A 835 7.65 -26.92 0.68
N LYS A 836 8.58 -27.55 1.41
CA LYS A 836 9.44 -26.84 2.37
C LYS A 836 10.13 -25.65 1.66
N LEU A 837 9.99 -24.47 2.24
CA LEU A 837 10.66 -23.26 1.78
C LEU A 837 12.12 -23.27 2.24
N THR A 838 13.05 -23.53 1.33
CA THR A 838 14.46 -23.14 1.47
C THR A 838 14.56 -21.65 1.21
N ASN A 839 14.90 -20.86 2.22
CA ASN A 839 14.75 -19.40 2.19
C ASN A 839 15.99 -18.72 1.60
N SER A 840 16.23 -18.91 0.30
CA SER A 840 17.40 -18.36 -0.42
C SER A 840 17.48 -16.84 -0.39
N ASP A 841 16.33 -16.17 -0.37
CA ASP A 841 16.22 -14.73 -0.66
C ASP A 841 16.16 -13.88 0.62
N ASN A 842 16.19 -14.50 1.80
CA ASN A 842 16.21 -13.81 3.10
C ASN A 842 17.29 -14.41 4.01
N PRO A 843 18.53 -13.90 3.97
CA PRO A 843 19.63 -14.36 4.82
C PRO A 843 19.32 -14.31 6.32
N GLY A 844 18.51 -13.35 6.77
CA GLY A 844 18.12 -13.20 8.19
C GLY A 844 17.40 -14.44 8.75
N GLY A 845 16.68 -15.19 7.91
CA GLY A 845 16.00 -16.42 8.31
C GLY A 845 16.91 -17.62 8.59
N HIS A 846 18.17 -17.60 8.15
CA HIS A 846 19.11 -18.71 8.40
C HIS A 846 19.96 -18.52 9.66
N PHE A 847 20.23 -17.28 10.08
CA PHE A 847 21.16 -16.97 11.19
C PHE A 847 20.57 -17.13 12.60
N MET A 848 19.25 -17.31 12.77
CA MET A 848 18.63 -17.61 14.07
C MET A 848 18.83 -19.07 14.53
N SER A 849 19.31 -19.95 13.65
CA SER A 849 19.40 -21.41 13.87
C SER A 849 20.46 -21.88 14.88
N THR A 850 21.10 -20.97 15.64
CA THR A 850 22.12 -21.35 16.63
C THR A 850 22.01 -20.50 17.92
N SER A 851 21.83 -21.16 19.07
CA SER A 851 21.88 -20.57 20.43
C SER A 851 20.86 -19.45 20.72
N MET A 852 19.58 -19.81 20.92
CA MET A 852 18.70 -19.02 21.81
C MET A 852 19.16 -19.21 23.26
N PHE A 853 19.10 -18.15 24.06
CA PHE A 853 19.24 -18.24 25.52
C PHE A 853 17.84 -18.40 26.14
N ASP A 854 17.56 -19.51 26.83
CA ASP A 854 16.36 -19.55 27.68
C ASP A 854 16.60 -18.60 28.87
N ALA A 855 15.78 -17.55 28.94
CA ALA A 855 15.83 -16.60 30.04
C ALA A 855 15.63 -17.26 31.43
N ARG A 856 15.13 -18.50 31.52
CA ARG A 856 15.08 -19.29 32.77
C ARG A 856 16.46 -19.65 33.32
N GLU A 857 17.43 -20.01 32.47
CA GLU A 857 18.75 -20.47 32.94
C GLU A 857 19.56 -19.34 33.57
N ALA A 858 19.40 -18.11 33.08
CA ALA A 858 20.09 -16.91 33.57
C ALA A 858 19.59 -16.39 34.94
N MET A 859 18.73 -17.13 35.64
CA MET A 859 18.16 -16.73 36.95
C MET A 859 18.36 -17.77 38.06
N VAL A 860 19.19 -18.80 37.85
CA VAL A 860 19.57 -19.78 38.88
C VAL A 860 20.96 -19.42 39.44
N PRO A 861 21.07 -19.09 40.75
CA PRO A 861 22.38 -18.91 41.39
C PRO A 861 23.21 -20.21 41.33
N GLY A 862 24.46 -20.13 40.90
CA GLY A 862 25.33 -21.29 40.71
C GLY A 862 25.22 -21.96 39.34
N SER A 863 24.66 -21.27 38.32
CA SER A 863 24.74 -21.71 36.93
C SER A 863 26.19 -21.81 36.43
N VAL A 864 26.42 -22.40 35.25
CA VAL A 864 27.78 -22.62 34.70
C VAL A 864 28.60 -21.32 34.62
N TYR A 865 27.94 -20.18 34.40
CA TYR A 865 28.56 -18.86 34.30
C TYR A 865 29.12 -18.30 35.62
N ASP A 866 28.69 -18.80 36.78
CA ASP A 866 29.25 -18.39 38.09
C ASP A 866 30.64 -18.97 38.36
N ARG A 867 31.08 -20.01 37.62
CA ARG A 867 32.35 -20.72 37.91
C ARG A 867 33.59 -20.14 37.23
N THR A 868 33.43 -19.26 36.24
CA THR A 868 34.54 -18.66 35.48
C THR A 868 35.13 -17.38 36.10
N SER A 869 34.62 -16.93 37.24
CA SER A 869 35.00 -15.64 37.87
C SER A 869 36.05 -15.76 38.99
N ASN A 870 36.35 -16.97 39.47
CA ASN A 870 36.98 -17.16 40.79
C ASN A 870 38.36 -17.83 40.74
N ALA A 871 39.11 -17.66 39.64
CA ALA A 871 40.35 -18.38 39.37
C ALA A 871 41.50 -17.54 38.76
N MET A 872 41.67 -16.28 39.18
CA MET A 872 42.96 -15.56 39.08
C MET A 872 43.12 -14.46 40.15
N ASN A 873 43.78 -14.79 41.26
CA ASN A 873 44.52 -13.84 42.11
C ASN A 873 45.37 -14.62 43.13
N GLY A 874 46.71 -14.52 43.07
CA GLY A 874 47.56 -15.26 44.02
C GLY A 874 49.06 -15.37 43.69
N ALA A 875 49.80 -14.27 43.90
CA ALA A 875 51.26 -14.20 44.10
C ALA A 875 52.26 -14.62 42.98
N GLY A 876 53.41 -13.94 42.94
CA GLY A 876 54.67 -14.42 42.35
C GLY A 876 55.59 -15.03 43.44
N PRO A 877 56.94 -15.02 43.33
CA PRO A 877 57.80 -14.21 42.44
C PRO A 877 58.99 -14.98 41.78
N PHE A 878 60.03 -14.26 41.35
CA PHE A 878 61.30 -14.71 40.69
C PHE A 878 61.18 -15.18 39.21
N GLY A 879 62.16 -14.96 38.32
CA GLY A 879 63.32 -14.07 38.47
C GLY A 879 64.39 -14.11 37.34
N ASN A 880 64.63 -12.95 36.72
CA ASN A 880 65.92 -12.44 36.18
C ASN A 880 66.51 -12.97 34.83
N LEU A 881 67.34 -12.10 34.21
CA LEU A 881 68.36 -12.29 33.14
C LEU A 881 67.94 -12.64 31.69
N GLY A 882 68.66 -12.07 30.69
CA GLY A 882 68.92 -12.78 29.43
C GLY A 882 68.99 -12.07 28.06
N SER A 883 69.52 -10.84 27.95
CA SER A 883 70.07 -10.22 26.72
C SER A 883 69.76 -10.81 25.31
N SER A 884 68.86 -10.15 24.58
CA SER A 884 69.01 -9.71 23.17
C SER A 884 70.02 -10.38 22.23
N PHE A 885 69.54 -10.92 21.10
CA PHE A 885 70.25 -10.93 19.81
C PHE A 885 69.29 -10.67 18.63
N GLN A 886 69.77 -9.88 17.66
CA GLN A 886 69.18 -9.44 16.37
C GLN A 886 70.35 -9.08 15.42
N PRO A 887 70.20 -8.77 14.11
CA PRO A 887 68.97 -8.39 13.36
C PRO A 887 68.79 -8.98 11.92
N ASN A 888 67.62 -8.72 11.29
CA ASN A 888 67.34 -8.68 9.83
C ASN A 888 67.51 -10.00 9.00
N ARG A 889 66.82 -10.31 7.88
CA ARG A 889 65.67 -9.82 7.04
C ARG A 889 65.39 -10.92 5.96
N PRO A 890 64.39 -10.86 5.04
CA PRO A 890 63.14 -10.07 4.93
C PRO A 890 61.87 -10.96 4.65
N MET A 891 60.84 -10.42 3.96
CA MET A 891 59.50 -11.01 3.67
C MET A 891 59.39 -11.77 2.33
N GLN A 892 58.33 -12.58 2.14
CA GLN A 892 57.40 -12.45 0.99
C GLN A 892 56.03 -13.19 1.17
N MET A 893 55.00 -12.73 0.45
CA MET A 893 53.76 -13.46 0.09
C MET A 893 54.01 -14.25 -1.24
N ASP A 894 53.18 -15.13 -1.81
CA ASP A 894 51.71 -15.06 -1.97
C ASP A 894 51.06 -16.36 -2.54
N MET A 895 49.71 -16.40 -2.55
CA MET A 895 48.75 -17.08 -3.45
C MET A 895 48.77 -18.60 -3.84
N PHE A 896 47.54 -19.17 -3.79
CA PHE A 896 46.90 -20.24 -4.61
C PHE A 896 47.40 -21.71 -4.64
N GLY A 897 46.46 -22.65 -4.44
CA GLY A 897 46.58 -24.08 -4.81
C GLY A 897 45.28 -24.89 -4.56
N ARG A 898 44.92 -25.85 -5.45
CA ARG A 898 43.69 -26.69 -5.36
C ARG A 898 43.99 -28.16 -5.00
N THR A 899 43.05 -28.83 -4.31
CA THR A 899 42.67 -30.26 -4.46
C THR A 899 41.14 -30.35 -4.22
N HIS A 900 40.25 -31.07 -4.91
CA HIS A 900 40.20 -32.36 -5.66
C HIS A 900 39.96 -33.64 -4.83
N ASP A 901 38.79 -34.26 -5.02
CA ASP A 901 38.37 -35.58 -4.50
C ASP A 901 39.15 -36.76 -5.09
N PRO A 902 39.19 -37.92 -4.37
CA PRO A 902 38.81 -39.18 -5.05
C PRO A 902 38.17 -40.31 -4.18
N ILE A 903 37.13 -40.97 -4.73
CA ILE A 903 36.91 -42.45 -4.87
C ILE A 903 36.88 -43.38 -3.60
N GLY A 904 35.93 -44.35 -3.51
CA GLY A 904 36.16 -45.54 -2.65
C GLY A 904 35.09 -46.62 -2.27
N TYR A 905 34.41 -47.27 -3.23
CA TYR A 905 34.05 -48.73 -3.26
C TYR A 905 33.28 -49.53 -2.14
N ILE A 906 32.15 -50.16 -2.55
CA ILE A 906 31.57 -51.54 -2.37
C ILE A 906 32.21 -52.51 -1.32
N GLY A 907 31.54 -53.40 -0.55
CA GLY A 907 30.16 -54.00 -0.49
C GLY A 907 30.07 -55.02 0.69
N PRO A 908 29.34 -56.18 0.70
CA PRO A 908 28.46 -56.80 -0.33
C PRO A 908 27.14 -57.51 0.20
N GLU A 909 26.38 -58.18 -0.70
CA GLU A 909 25.35 -59.25 -0.49
C GLU A 909 24.02 -58.93 0.26
N ARG A 910 22.80 -59.43 -0.04
CA ARG A 910 22.08 -60.17 -1.14
C ARG A 910 20.57 -59.75 -1.03
N THR A 911 19.62 -59.89 -1.97
CA THR A 911 19.35 -60.90 -3.02
C THR A 911 18.47 -60.33 -4.17
N GLN A 912 18.52 -60.99 -5.35
CA GLN A 912 17.70 -60.92 -6.60
C GLN A 912 16.20 -60.51 -6.50
N ALA A 913 15.47 -60.03 -7.54
CA ALA A 913 15.67 -59.61 -8.95
C ALA A 913 14.32 -58.97 -9.48
N GLY A 914 14.12 -58.42 -10.69
CA GLY A 914 14.98 -58.03 -11.83
C GLY A 914 14.24 -57.99 -13.20
N LEU A 915 14.54 -56.97 -14.05
CA LEU A 915 14.28 -56.84 -15.53
C LEU A 915 12.82 -57.00 -16.08
N ASN A 916 12.21 -56.06 -16.82
CA ASN A 916 12.65 -55.60 -18.16
C ASN A 916 11.87 -54.37 -18.73
N LEU A 917 12.34 -53.84 -19.87
CA LEU A 917 11.81 -52.71 -20.69
C LEU A 917 11.25 -53.25 -22.05
N PRO A 918 10.46 -52.50 -22.88
CA PRO A 918 11.04 -51.52 -23.81
C PRO A 918 10.15 -50.31 -24.23
N VAL A 919 10.71 -49.44 -25.09
CA VAL A 919 10.08 -48.28 -25.78
C VAL A 919 9.86 -48.63 -27.28
N PRO A 920 9.07 -47.87 -28.08
CA PRO A 920 9.70 -47.13 -29.20
C PRO A 920 8.99 -45.80 -29.63
N VAL A 921 9.51 -45.18 -30.70
CA VAL A 921 9.13 -43.89 -31.34
C VAL A 921 9.19 -44.09 -32.88
N GLY A 922 8.45 -43.43 -33.78
CA GLY A 922 7.47 -42.33 -33.67
C GLY A 922 7.72 -41.25 -34.77
N MET A 923 6.68 -40.74 -35.46
CA MET A 923 6.85 -39.85 -36.64
C MET A 923 5.70 -38.83 -36.86
N PHE A 924 5.98 -37.83 -37.71
CA PHE A 924 5.07 -36.76 -38.17
C PHE A 924 4.23 -37.16 -39.40
N MET A 925 3.04 -36.57 -39.57
CA MET A 925 2.68 -35.83 -40.81
C MET A 925 1.46 -34.91 -40.61
N ASN A 926 1.09 -34.13 -41.64
CA ASN A 926 0.25 -32.93 -41.57
C ASN A 926 -0.60 -32.77 -42.85
N MET A 927 -1.86 -32.31 -42.76
CA MET A 927 -2.68 -31.58 -43.78
C MET A 927 -4.14 -31.43 -43.29
N ALA A 928 -4.97 -30.62 -43.97
CA ALA A 928 -6.31 -30.19 -43.53
C ALA A 928 -7.44 -30.49 -44.55
N HIS A 929 -8.72 -30.35 -44.16
CA HIS A 929 -9.73 -29.50 -44.85
C HIS A 929 -11.19 -29.62 -44.31
N ILE A 930 -11.76 -28.48 -43.87
CA ILE A 930 -13.09 -27.86 -44.17
C ILE A 930 -14.43 -28.70 -44.14
N PRO A 931 -15.51 -28.20 -43.46
CA PRO A 931 -16.91 -28.74 -43.42
C PRO A 931 -17.86 -28.01 -44.46
N PRO A 932 -19.21 -27.82 -44.34
CA PRO A 932 -20.28 -28.30 -43.42
C PRO A 932 -21.63 -28.70 -44.13
N ARG A 933 -22.78 -28.68 -43.38
CA ARG A 933 -24.24 -28.67 -43.75
C ARG A 933 -25.04 -29.90 -43.22
N PHE A 934 -26.35 -29.84 -42.88
CA PHE A 934 -27.35 -28.74 -42.79
C PHE A 934 -28.57 -29.09 -41.89
N TYR A 935 -29.37 -28.05 -41.58
CA TYR A 935 -30.82 -28.01 -41.24
C TYR A 935 -31.38 -28.52 -39.89
N ASN A 936 -31.96 -27.56 -39.15
CA ASN A 936 -33.09 -27.74 -38.22
C ASN A 936 -34.41 -27.77 -39.02
N GLN A 937 -35.32 -28.73 -38.80
CA GLN A 937 -36.75 -28.38 -38.68
C GLN A 937 -37.66 -29.45 -38.06
N HIS A 938 -38.46 -28.97 -37.10
CA HIS A 938 -39.88 -29.23 -36.85
C HIS A 938 -40.43 -30.53 -36.20
N GLN A 939 -41.33 -30.26 -35.25
CA GLN A 939 -42.52 -30.99 -34.79
C GLN A 939 -42.39 -32.40 -34.17
N GLN A 940 -42.56 -32.39 -32.84
CA GLN A 940 -43.64 -33.08 -32.14
C GLN A 940 -44.56 -33.98 -33.00
N ALA A 941 -44.42 -35.30 -32.88
CA ALA A 941 -45.41 -36.15 -32.20
C ALA A 941 -45.32 -37.61 -32.69
N MET A 942 -44.90 -38.55 -31.82
CA MET A 942 -45.34 -39.95 -31.84
C MET A 942 -44.73 -40.76 -30.67
N GLN A 943 -45.27 -41.96 -30.44
CA GLN A 943 -44.64 -43.08 -29.71
C GLN A 943 -44.33 -42.88 -28.22
N ALA A 944 -45.35 -42.53 -27.44
CA ALA A 944 -45.58 -43.22 -26.18
C ALA A 944 -46.39 -44.51 -26.44
N ARG A 945 -45.75 -45.64 -26.83
CA ARG A 945 -46.36 -46.99 -26.78
C ARG A 945 -45.40 -48.15 -27.10
N GLN A 946 -45.61 -49.26 -26.37
CA GLN A 946 -44.94 -50.58 -26.46
C GLN A 946 -43.49 -50.57 -25.94
N GLN A 947 -43.04 -51.58 -25.17
CA GLN A 947 -43.48 -52.98 -25.14
C GLN A 947 -44.16 -53.43 -23.83
N GLN A 948 -45.00 -54.45 -23.96
CA GLN A 948 -45.48 -55.30 -22.85
C GLN A 948 -44.91 -56.71 -23.07
N GLN A 949 -44.61 -57.44 -22.00
CA GLN A 949 -45.27 -58.72 -21.71
C GLN A 949 -45.01 -59.19 -20.27
N ASN A 950 -45.81 -60.16 -19.83
CA ASN A 950 -45.96 -60.66 -18.47
C ASN A 950 -46.21 -62.18 -18.59
N PRO A 951 -45.90 -63.02 -17.58
CA PRO A 951 -47.05 -63.68 -16.94
C PRO A 951 -46.91 -64.05 -15.44
N ARG A 952 -47.94 -63.64 -14.68
CA ARG A 952 -48.76 -64.45 -13.73
C ARG A 952 -48.06 -65.32 -12.65
N GLY A 953 -48.38 -65.05 -11.37
CA GLY A 953 -47.99 -65.93 -10.24
C GLY A 953 -48.73 -65.75 -8.90
N GLN A 954 -50.02 -66.08 -8.83
CA GLN A 954 -50.77 -66.50 -7.61
C GLN A 954 -50.97 -65.58 -6.36
N ASN A 955 -52.25 -65.29 -6.10
CA ASN A 955 -53.00 -65.54 -4.83
C ASN A 955 -52.89 -64.67 -3.54
N ARG A 956 -54.11 -64.45 -2.99
CA ARG A 956 -54.56 -64.16 -1.60
C ARG A 956 -54.64 -62.71 -1.07
N ARG A 957 -55.87 -62.38 -0.66
CA ARG A 957 -56.37 -61.31 0.25
C ARG A 957 -57.28 -62.00 1.29
N PRO A 958 -57.65 -61.33 2.40
CA PRO A 958 -56.82 -60.66 3.41
C PRO A 958 -56.67 -61.60 4.65
N PRO A 959 -57.48 -61.65 5.74
CA PRO A 959 -58.42 -60.70 6.39
C PRO A 959 -58.23 -60.51 7.93
N GLN A 960 -59.07 -59.63 8.53
CA GLN A 960 -59.50 -59.61 9.95
C GLN A 960 -58.52 -59.17 11.08
N ARG A 961 -58.96 -58.63 12.24
CA ARG A 961 -60.15 -57.79 12.65
C ARG A 961 -60.04 -57.40 14.16
N GLN A 962 -60.90 -56.46 14.63
CA GLN A 962 -61.26 -56.18 16.06
C GLN A 962 -60.18 -55.46 16.89
N LYS A 963 -60.45 -54.65 17.93
CA LYS A 963 -61.63 -54.04 18.64
C LYS A 963 -61.07 -52.82 19.42
N GLY A 964 -61.76 -51.76 19.87
CA GLY A 964 -63.14 -51.24 19.83
C GLY A 964 -63.09 -49.71 20.17
N LYS A 965 -64.12 -48.88 19.92
CA LYS A 965 -65.28 -48.56 20.80
C LYS A 965 -64.90 -48.06 22.22
N ASN A 966 -65.49 -47.01 22.82
CA ASN A 966 -66.69 -46.21 22.47
C ASN A 966 -66.85 -44.92 23.34
N LEU A 967 -67.63 -43.92 22.87
CA LEU A 967 -68.48 -42.95 23.64
C LEU A 967 -67.82 -41.94 24.63
N SER A 968 -68.53 -40.94 25.22
CA SER A 968 -69.24 -39.77 24.64
C SER A 968 -69.88 -38.85 25.73
N GLN A 969 -70.22 -37.59 25.35
CA GLN A 969 -71.21 -36.64 25.93
C GLN A 969 -70.89 -35.75 27.16
N ASP A 970 -71.08 -34.44 26.92
CA ASP A 970 -71.89 -33.42 27.63
C ASP A 970 -71.81 -33.17 29.16
N GLN A 971 -71.68 -31.88 29.56
CA GLN A 971 -72.85 -31.10 30.04
C GLN A 971 -72.63 -29.58 30.25
N THR A 972 -73.61 -28.80 29.77
CA THR A 972 -74.16 -27.50 30.30
C THR A 972 -73.37 -26.17 30.31
N GLN A 973 -74.17 -25.09 30.14
CA GLN A 973 -73.88 -23.64 30.17
C GLN A 973 -74.49 -23.02 31.48
N PRO A 974 -74.70 -21.68 31.76
CA PRO A 974 -75.21 -20.61 30.85
C PRO A 974 -74.78 -19.12 31.14
N PHE A 975 -75.38 -18.17 30.40
CA PHE A 975 -75.33 -16.67 30.49
C PHE A 975 -73.96 -15.99 30.22
N SER A 976 -73.83 -14.81 29.60
CA SER A 976 -74.67 -13.92 28.73
C SER A 976 -73.79 -12.69 28.35
N GLN A 977 -73.98 -11.82 27.34
CA GLN A 977 -74.97 -11.56 26.27
C GLN A 977 -74.21 -10.76 25.14
N SER A 978 -74.68 -10.03 24.11
CA SER A 978 -75.99 -9.67 23.49
C SER A 978 -75.75 -9.04 22.10
N LEU A 979 -76.70 -9.21 21.14
CA LEU A 979 -77.01 -8.38 19.94
C LEU A 979 -75.87 -8.10 18.90
N GLN A 980 -75.90 -8.49 17.60
CA GLN A 980 -76.91 -8.47 16.50
C GLN A 980 -77.14 -7.08 15.87
N LEU A 981 -77.27 -6.86 14.54
CA LEU A 981 -77.22 -7.72 13.31
C LEU A 981 -76.67 -6.82 12.12
N THR A 982 -76.83 -6.96 10.78
CA THR A 982 -77.73 -7.72 9.87
C THR A 982 -77.02 -8.17 8.55
N GLN A 983 -77.43 -7.70 7.35
CA GLN A 983 -76.96 -8.11 6.00
C GLN A 983 -77.18 -6.99 4.95
N GLY A 984 -76.32 -6.92 3.92
CA GLY A 984 -76.63 -6.72 2.48
C GLY A 984 -77.45 -5.53 1.92
N GLY A 985 -77.26 -5.24 0.61
CA GLY A 985 -78.23 -4.49 -0.22
C GLY A 985 -77.69 -3.25 -0.97
N MET A 986 -78.03 -3.11 -2.26
CA MET A 986 -77.66 -1.99 -3.13
C MET A 986 -78.65 -0.81 -3.07
N SER A 987 -78.18 0.41 -3.41
CA SER A 987 -79.00 1.43 -4.10
C SER A 987 -78.16 2.43 -4.92
N GLN A 988 -78.51 2.62 -6.19
CA GLN A 988 -78.14 3.77 -7.06
C GLN A 988 -79.15 4.93 -6.85
N PRO A 989 -79.02 6.18 -7.39
CA PRO A 989 -78.51 6.60 -8.72
C PRO A 989 -77.48 7.77 -8.68
N GLY A 990 -76.98 8.40 -9.77
CA GLY A 990 -77.04 8.13 -11.22
C GLY A 990 -76.78 9.41 -12.08
N LEU A 991 -76.24 9.26 -13.32
CA LEU A 991 -75.89 10.31 -14.32
C LEU A 991 -74.73 11.27 -13.91
N SER A 992 -73.79 11.73 -14.76
CA SER A 992 -73.68 11.81 -16.24
C SER A 992 -72.20 11.80 -16.74
N GLN A 993 -71.97 11.99 -18.05
CA GLN A 993 -70.67 12.11 -18.80
C GLN A 993 -70.75 13.32 -19.78
N PRO A 994 -69.73 13.74 -20.59
CA PRO A 994 -68.47 13.06 -21.03
C PRO A 994 -67.15 13.91 -21.14
N GLY A 995 -66.03 13.25 -21.49
CA GLY A 995 -64.91 13.80 -22.32
C GLY A 995 -63.67 14.43 -21.64
N PHE A 996 -62.57 14.79 -22.35
CA PHE A 996 -62.06 14.31 -23.66
C PHE A 996 -60.56 14.68 -23.95
N SER A 997 -59.65 13.70 -23.82
CA SER A 997 -58.49 13.33 -24.69
C SER A 997 -57.41 14.32 -25.26
N LEU A 998 -56.12 13.93 -25.10
CA LEU A 998 -54.88 14.24 -25.87
C LEU A 998 -54.42 15.73 -25.97
N SER A 999 -53.13 16.10 -25.80
CA SER A 999 -52.01 15.76 -26.71
C SER A 999 -50.57 16.07 -26.17
N GLN A 1000 -49.57 15.96 -27.06
CA GLN A 1000 -48.09 15.89 -26.90
C GLN A 1000 -47.32 17.21 -26.52
N PRO A 1001 -45.95 17.26 -26.45
CA PRO A 1001 -45.23 18.07 -25.43
C PRO A 1001 -44.26 19.16 -25.94
N GLY A 1002 -43.73 19.96 -25.00
CA GLY A 1002 -42.30 20.34 -24.96
C GLY A 1002 -41.92 21.84 -24.85
N LEU A 1003 -40.64 22.04 -24.52
CA LEU A 1003 -39.78 23.24 -24.64
C LEU A 1003 -39.69 24.34 -23.54
N SER A 1004 -38.44 24.80 -23.39
CA SER A 1004 -37.92 26.13 -22.98
C SER A 1004 -38.29 26.78 -21.63
N GLN A 1005 -37.31 26.72 -20.71
CA GLN A 1005 -36.55 27.85 -20.10
C GLN A 1005 -37.22 29.09 -19.45
N ALA A 1006 -36.49 29.56 -18.41
CA ALA A 1006 -36.29 30.94 -17.94
C ALA A 1006 -37.18 31.50 -16.79
N GLU A 1007 -36.48 31.72 -15.67
CA GLU A 1007 -36.54 32.87 -14.73
C GLU A 1007 -37.78 33.15 -13.84
N LEU A 1008 -37.50 33.27 -12.54
CA LEU A 1008 -37.89 34.35 -11.59
C LEU A 1008 -39.36 34.88 -11.62
N SER A 1009 -40.10 35.00 -10.52
CA SER A 1009 -39.71 35.17 -9.11
C SER A 1009 -40.91 35.05 -8.13
N GLN A 1010 -40.63 35.25 -6.84
CA GLN A 1010 -41.54 35.61 -5.73
C GLN A 1010 -42.43 34.53 -5.09
N ASP A 1011 -42.07 34.33 -3.82
CA ASP A 1011 -42.81 33.88 -2.63
C ASP A 1011 -44.34 34.03 -2.63
N LEU A 1012 -45.05 33.09 -1.99
CA LEU A 1012 -45.62 33.33 -0.63
C LEU A 1012 -46.39 32.13 -0.04
N TYR A 1013 -46.39 32.07 1.31
CA TYR A 1013 -47.30 31.30 2.20
C TYR A 1013 -47.21 29.75 2.20
N MET A 1014 -47.49 29.03 3.30
CA MET A 1014 -48.00 29.43 4.65
C MET A 1014 -47.65 28.41 5.78
N THR A 1015 -47.82 28.82 7.04
CA THR A 1015 -48.16 28.03 8.27
C THR A 1015 -47.16 26.95 8.73
N GLU A 1016 -46.27 27.17 9.71
CA GLU A 1016 -46.43 27.45 11.17
C GLU A 1016 -46.69 26.23 12.08
N TYR A 1017 -45.85 26.09 13.12
CA TYR A 1017 -46.18 25.84 14.55
C TYR A 1017 -44.85 25.91 15.33
N GLN A 1018 -44.44 27.08 15.85
CA GLN A 1018 -44.76 27.66 17.17
C GLN A 1018 -43.91 27.16 18.35
N SER A 1019 -43.21 28.10 19.00
CA SER A 1019 -42.82 28.06 20.42
C SER A 1019 -42.63 29.49 20.94
N GLN A 1020 -43.51 29.96 21.82
CA GLN A 1020 -43.39 31.27 22.50
C GLN A 1020 -42.37 31.18 23.65
N MET A 1021 -41.52 32.18 23.96
CA MET A 1021 -41.72 33.61 24.25
C MET A 1021 -42.35 33.92 25.63
N ASP A 1022 -41.63 34.69 26.45
CA ASP A 1022 -41.95 36.07 26.87
C ASP A 1022 -40.78 36.65 27.69
N GLY A 1023 -40.60 37.97 27.90
CA GLY A 1023 -41.38 39.15 27.49
C GLY A 1023 -40.52 40.44 27.57
N LEU A 1024 -41.08 41.63 27.29
CA LEU A 1024 -40.31 42.87 27.00
C LEU A 1024 -40.78 44.13 27.75
N LEU A 1025 -39.82 45.06 27.94
CA LEU A 1025 -39.94 46.54 28.06
C LEU A 1025 -40.64 47.21 29.27
N SER A 1026 -39.98 48.23 29.83
CA SER A 1026 -40.58 49.54 30.21
C SER A 1026 -39.49 50.62 30.39
N GLN A 1027 -39.87 51.87 30.69
CA GLN A 1027 -39.03 53.08 30.62
C GLN A 1027 -38.87 53.86 31.96
N ASP A 1028 -37.88 54.74 31.99
CA ASP A 1028 -37.81 56.06 32.64
C ASP A 1028 -37.73 56.30 34.18
N SER A 1029 -36.86 57.27 34.49
CA SER A 1029 -36.96 58.32 35.54
C SER A 1029 -36.39 58.16 36.99
N THR A 1030 -35.72 59.26 37.39
CA THR A 1030 -35.61 59.88 38.75
C THR A 1030 -34.75 59.30 39.90
N TYR A 1031 -33.55 59.89 40.06
CA TYR A 1031 -33.16 60.82 41.16
C TYR A 1031 -32.64 60.36 42.56
N GLN A 1032 -31.59 61.08 43.02
CA GLN A 1032 -31.04 61.27 44.40
C GLN A 1032 -30.36 60.10 45.17
N GLY A 1033 -29.32 60.42 45.97
CA GLY A 1033 -28.60 59.42 46.78
C GLY A 1033 -27.33 59.77 47.60
N ASP A 1034 -26.71 60.96 47.43
CA ASP A 1034 -25.68 61.60 48.30
C ASP A 1034 -24.33 60.89 48.68
N ARG A 1035 -23.20 61.56 48.36
CA ARG A 1035 -21.92 61.74 49.14
C ARG A 1035 -21.06 60.54 49.63
N SER A 1036 -19.75 60.66 49.87
CA SER A 1036 -18.71 61.73 49.74
C SER A 1036 -17.32 61.08 49.61
N ALA A 1037 -16.39 61.52 48.75
CA ALA A 1037 -15.35 62.56 48.95
C ALA A 1037 -14.39 62.30 50.14
N PHE A 1038 -13.06 62.56 50.10
CA PHE A 1038 -12.34 63.69 49.47
C PHE A 1038 -10.81 63.41 49.23
N TYR A 1039 -10.14 64.38 48.59
CA TYR A 1039 -8.70 64.71 48.55
C TYR A 1039 -7.76 64.30 47.38
N GLN A 1040 -6.98 65.29 46.96
CA GLN A 1040 -5.97 65.38 45.89
C GLN A 1040 -4.58 65.72 46.53
N PRO A 1041 -3.57 66.26 45.82
CA PRO A 1041 -2.71 65.67 44.77
C PRO A 1041 -1.19 65.83 45.10
N SER A 1042 -0.28 65.51 44.18
CA SER A 1042 0.64 66.50 43.54
C SER A 1042 1.88 65.90 42.84
N ALA A 1043 2.32 66.59 41.76
CA ALA A 1043 3.70 66.78 41.29
C ALA A 1043 4.64 65.59 40.92
N GLN A 1044 5.75 65.80 40.19
CA GLN A 1044 5.95 66.45 38.87
C GLN A 1044 7.43 66.25 38.43
N PHE A 1045 7.69 65.97 37.13
CA PHE A 1045 9.02 66.06 36.48
C PHE A 1045 10.15 65.15 37.07
N SER A 1046 11.30 64.90 36.41
CA SER A 1046 11.74 65.09 35.00
C SER A 1046 12.82 64.07 34.60
N GLN A 1047 12.93 63.82 33.29
CA GLN A 1047 14.12 63.28 32.59
C GLN A 1047 15.33 64.26 32.62
N PRO A 1048 16.51 63.93 32.04
CA PRO A 1048 17.08 62.61 31.70
C PRO A 1048 18.55 62.43 32.14
N TYR A 1049 19.11 61.23 31.95
CA TYR A 1049 20.31 61.01 31.13
C TYR A 1049 20.30 59.58 30.56
#